data_AF-A0A8D8UY68-F1
#
_entry.id   AF-A0A8D8UY68-F1
#
_cell.length_a   1.000
_cell.length_b   1.000
_cell.length_c   1.000
_cell.angle_alpha   90.00
_cell.angle_beta   90.00
_cell.angle_gamma   90.00
#
_symmetry.space_group_name_H-M   'P 1'
#
loop_
_entity.id
_entity.type
_entity.pdbx_description
1 polymer ?
#
loop_
_entity_poly.entity_id
_entity_poly.type
_entity_poly.pdbx_seq_one_letter_code
_entity_poly.pdbx_strand_id
1 'polypeptide(L)'
;MKRNWRNNKIFFQLNRQQLSPDVTSIAGTSSSADNLDSTMSSSSLFDESVIEEALKNHVPEKVRVPSVSKIFYGTRTHKQITQIVRELKKTVYKDQLRMTILSSRKHTCINDEVLRSKENINDLCQDLKETEGKNCRHLASFKKVLPPEMGGKNLIPAVWDIEELVTIGRKHSSCPYYVARELVNTADIVFCPYNYVIDPLIRKSLELKIDKSIILLDEAHNIEDVSRESASGSFELNDINATLQECEQVAKFNNSVRDQLNSVAKFMASLGQWVHAMKGEVKDDASTQKGAVSWSGSYIVASFTNHGLGPDEYLYFKACLSQINSSEDELRAAPKKNRMDKLKILGGRSKNLLSNIEFILGLLFKGANCEDYHVCMESAVAFDQGESNRWYRTNRAPMSIKYTLHFWCLNSALVFADIRDSARSVILTSGTLAPVDSFQSELGTQFPIKLEANHVIDKDQVFIGVLGQGPQNIPLTAIYKNTLGYDFQDELGRLVLGVCEIVPYGVLCFLSSYSLLDKLFERWSSTGLMDKIREHKSVFCEPRRNNELEDIMLGYFTAIKQAEQNANTNTTNTGALLFTIFRGKISEGIDFADNYARSVISVGIPFPSVQDEKVKLKKVYNDTHSQKKGLLKGGDWYQIQAFRALNQALGRCIRHRYDWGAILLVDLRFNSFQEKLSKWVRNQVQLPSSYSSCMENLKTFVEKHRKEIQQKEERFKLEEDNLNEEKAENNDTLQSDNASSSPAKTEGTCDTQDTASSTNSEDNFTFSMDGDNHVVVYTDGACSRNGMDNAAAGFGVFFGERNPLNLSGKVTGRVTNNHAEIQGAINAIKQAKKANIDKICIKTDSKFMISCITEWMPKWKHNGWRRADGKPVLNKEELMILNKEITNMGSVKWEYVPAHALVAGNEEADRMAKEACGQSCDKKGGVKSWSKFK
;
A
#
# COMPACT_ATOMS: atom_id res chain seq x y z
N MET A 1 30.65 -11.99 -14.71
CA MET A 1 30.93 -12.81 -13.51
C MET A 1 30.42 -14.26 -13.69
N LYS A 2 31.28 -15.24 -14.03
CA LYS A 2 30.86 -16.66 -14.24
C LYS A 2 31.84 -17.74 -13.70
N ARG A 3 32.80 -17.37 -12.85
CA ARG A 3 33.70 -18.31 -12.13
C ARG A 3 33.64 -18.01 -10.62
N ASN A 4 33.01 -18.93 -9.86
CA ASN A 4 33.19 -19.21 -8.41
C ASN A 4 32.07 -20.09 -7.81
N TRP A 5 31.00 -20.40 -8.56
CA TRP A 5 29.90 -21.27 -8.11
C TRP A 5 30.21 -22.78 -8.21
N ARG A 6 31.31 -23.23 -7.58
CA ARG A 6 31.64 -24.66 -7.42
C ARG A 6 31.92 -25.13 -5.98
N ASN A 7 32.12 -24.22 -5.02
CA ASN A 7 32.48 -24.60 -3.64
C ASN A 7 31.28 -24.80 -2.69
N ASN A 8 30.09 -24.30 -3.04
CA ASN A 8 28.88 -24.38 -2.19
C ASN A 8 28.14 -25.73 -2.27
N LYS A 9 28.86 -26.86 -2.30
CA LYS A 9 28.26 -28.21 -2.24
C LYS A 9 28.65 -29.03 -1.00
N ILE A 10 29.40 -28.43 -0.06
CA ILE A 10 29.86 -29.07 1.18
C ILE A 10 28.99 -28.67 2.40
N PHE A 11 28.19 -27.60 2.29
CA PHE A 11 27.45 -27.01 3.42
C PHE A 11 26.19 -27.79 3.89
N PHE A 12 25.97 -29.01 3.41
CA PHE A 12 24.81 -29.85 3.76
C PHE A 12 25.18 -31.25 4.28
N GLN A 13 26.45 -31.50 4.61
CA GLN A 13 26.91 -32.81 5.11
C GLN A 13 27.75 -32.76 6.40
N LEU A 14 27.89 -31.58 7.03
CA LEU A 14 28.61 -31.39 8.30
C LEU A 14 27.69 -30.77 9.36
N ASN A 15 26.76 -31.56 9.90
CA ASN A 15 26.19 -31.32 11.22
C ASN A 15 25.62 -32.60 11.86
N ARG A 16 26.47 -33.64 11.91
CA ARG A 16 26.15 -34.93 12.55
C ARG A 16 27.34 -35.49 13.36
N GLN A 17 28.04 -34.62 14.09
CA GLN A 17 29.03 -34.99 15.12
C GLN A 17 29.46 -33.77 15.95
N GLN A 18 28.60 -33.31 16.87
CA GLN A 18 29.00 -32.55 18.07
C GLN A 18 27.82 -32.48 19.06
N LEU A 19 27.64 -33.57 19.81
CA LEU A 19 26.93 -33.57 21.08
C LEU A 19 27.98 -33.97 22.13
N SER A 20 28.49 -33.00 22.87
CA SER A 20 29.28 -33.26 24.07
C SER A 20 28.34 -33.73 25.21
N PRO A 21 28.75 -34.71 26.04
CA PRO A 21 27.97 -35.12 27.20
C PRO A 21 28.04 -34.06 28.30
N ASP A 22 26.93 -33.84 29.03
CA ASP A 22 26.91 -33.46 30.45
C ASP A 22 25.47 -33.29 30.98
N VAL A 23 24.80 -34.40 31.32
CA VAL A 23 23.83 -34.47 32.43
C VAL A 23 23.87 -35.87 33.02
N THR A 24 24.59 -36.05 34.14
CA THR A 24 24.46 -37.23 35.01
C THR A 24 24.46 -36.78 36.48
N SER A 25 23.79 -37.56 37.33
CA SER A 25 23.30 -37.16 38.67
C SER A 25 22.16 -36.10 38.61
N ILE A 26 21.16 -36.08 39.50
CA ILE A 26 20.90 -36.89 40.72
C ILE A 26 19.45 -37.39 40.70
N ALA A 27 19.22 -38.71 40.81
CA ALA A 27 17.95 -39.31 41.24
C ALA A 27 18.19 -40.77 41.65
N GLY A 28 17.97 -41.16 42.92
CA GLY A 28 18.40 -42.47 43.40
C GLY A 28 17.97 -42.88 44.81
N THR A 29 16.65 -42.89 45.07
CA THR A 29 15.99 -43.51 46.24
C THR A 29 14.59 -43.96 45.77
N SER A 30 14.33 -45.25 45.51
CA SER A 30 13.88 -46.28 46.46
C SER A 30 12.44 -46.08 46.99
N SER A 31 11.56 -47.09 47.09
CA SER A 31 11.57 -48.47 46.58
C SER A 31 10.27 -49.19 46.97
N SER A 32 9.66 -49.95 46.04
CA SER A 32 8.64 -50.97 46.29
C SER A 32 8.57 -51.87 45.04
N ALA A 33 8.98 -53.14 45.13
CA ALA A 33 8.08 -54.30 45.31
C ALA A 33 7.34 -54.67 43.99
N ASP A 34 7.40 -55.88 43.45
CA ASP A 34 8.04 -57.13 43.91
C ASP A 34 8.26 -58.13 42.73
N ASN A 35 9.08 -59.17 42.97
CA ASN A 35 9.06 -60.50 42.31
C ASN A 35 9.47 -60.60 40.79
N LEU A 36 10.47 -61.42 40.43
CA LEU A 36 10.48 -62.89 40.22
C LEU A 36 9.67 -63.35 38.97
N ASP A 37 10.13 -64.29 38.12
CA ASP A 37 11.46 -64.95 38.05
C ASP A 37 11.80 -65.52 36.64
N SER A 38 13.09 -65.84 36.49
CA SER A 38 13.85 -66.65 35.52
C SER A 38 13.23 -67.62 34.48
N THR A 39 14.09 -68.00 33.52
CA THR A 39 14.03 -69.18 32.60
C THR A 39 13.01 -69.13 31.43
N MET A 40 13.23 -69.78 30.27
CA MET A 40 14.37 -70.61 29.79
C MET A 40 14.51 -70.62 28.25
N SER A 41 15.76 -70.75 27.78
CA SER A 41 16.16 -71.36 26.49
C SER A 41 15.79 -70.68 25.15
N SER A 42 16.28 -71.28 24.06
CA SER A 42 16.32 -70.72 22.70
C SER A 42 15.98 -71.76 21.63
N SER A 43 15.70 -71.24 20.42
CA SER A 43 15.68 -71.92 19.10
C SER A 43 14.41 -72.66 18.65
N SER A 44 14.10 -72.46 17.36
CA SER A 44 13.01 -73.06 16.56
C SER A 44 11.57 -72.67 16.96
N LEU A 45 10.63 -72.41 16.05
CA LEU A 45 10.70 -72.33 14.58
C LEU A 45 10.30 -70.93 14.08
N PHE A 46 10.76 -70.54 12.89
CA PHE A 46 10.15 -69.47 12.11
C PHE A 46 8.92 -70.02 11.39
N ASP A 47 7.74 -69.47 11.66
CA ASP A 47 6.53 -69.71 10.89
C ASP A 47 6.20 -68.43 10.09
N GLU A 48 6.37 -68.48 8.77
CA GLU A 48 6.15 -67.33 7.89
C GLU A 48 4.69 -66.89 7.84
N SER A 49 3.73 -67.77 8.18
CA SER A 49 2.30 -67.43 8.20
C SER A 49 1.98 -66.40 9.29
N VAL A 50 2.63 -66.50 10.45
CA VAL A 50 2.48 -65.54 11.57
C VAL A 50 3.02 -64.16 11.18
N ILE A 51 4.06 -64.10 10.34
CA ILE A 51 4.65 -62.85 9.86
C ILE A 51 3.72 -62.18 8.84
N GLU A 52 3.09 -62.93 7.92
CA GLU A 52 2.07 -62.36 7.03
C GLU A 52 0.85 -61.83 7.79
N GLU A 53 0.36 -62.57 8.80
CA GLU A 53 -0.78 -62.15 9.62
C GLU A 53 -0.48 -60.86 10.41
N ALA A 54 0.75 -60.74 10.95
CA ALA A 54 1.21 -59.52 11.61
C ALA A 54 1.35 -58.34 10.63
N LEU A 55 1.91 -58.55 9.44
CA LEU A 55 2.09 -57.51 8.43
C LEU A 55 0.75 -57.01 7.85
N LYS A 56 -0.27 -57.87 7.72
CA LYS A 56 -1.64 -57.47 7.35
C LYS A 56 -2.30 -56.57 8.40
N ASN A 57 -1.92 -56.71 9.67
CA ASN A 57 -2.49 -56.00 10.82
C ASN A 57 -1.62 -54.84 11.35
N HIS A 58 -0.58 -54.44 10.63
CA HIS A 58 0.19 -53.22 10.92
C HIS A 58 0.19 -52.28 9.71
N VAL A 59 -0.80 -51.38 9.66
CA VAL A 59 -0.68 -50.13 8.90
C VAL A 59 0.55 -49.39 9.43
N PRO A 60 1.59 -49.14 8.63
CA PRO A 60 2.79 -48.46 9.13
C PRO A 60 2.41 -47.08 9.66
N GLU A 61 2.64 -46.81 10.94
CA GLU A 61 2.38 -45.49 11.49
C GLU A 61 3.24 -44.50 10.70
N LYS A 62 2.59 -43.58 9.96
CA LYS A 62 3.27 -42.72 8.99
C LYS A 62 4.39 -41.98 9.68
N VAL A 63 5.63 -42.32 9.33
CA VAL A 63 6.85 -41.62 9.75
C VAL A 63 6.59 -40.13 9.57
N ARG A 64 6.43 -39.40 10.67
CA ARG A 64 6.02 -38.00 10.64
C ARG A 64 7.20 -37.16 10.17
N VAL A 65 7.34 -37.06 8.85
CA VAL A 65 8.13 -36.02 8.19
C VAL A 65 7.77 -34.70 8.88
N PRO A 66 8.72 -33.99 9.49
CA PRO A 66 8.42 -32.79 10.25
C PRO A 66 7.65 -31.81 9.38
N SER A 67 6.39 -31.53 9.75
CA SER A 67 5.53 -30.63 8.97
C SER A 67 6.21 -29.26 8.88
N VAL A 68 6.53 -28.81 7.67
CA VAL A 68 7.12 -27.49 7.44
C VAL A 68 6.21 -26.46 8.11
N SER A 69 6.76 -25.69 9.05
CA SER A 69 6.00 -24.67 9.77
C SER A 69 5.50 -23.63 8.76
N LYS A 70 4.17 -23.55 8.60
CA LYS A 70 3.50 -22.54 7.80
C LYS A 70 3.98 -21.15 8.21
N ILE A 71 4.22 -20.28 7.23
CA ILE A 71 4.67 -18.91 7.45
C ILE A 71 3.49 -17.97 7.27
N PHE A 72 3.19 -17.14 8.27
CA PHE A 72 2.30 -15.99 8.13
C PHE A 72 3.16 -14.73 7.97
N TYR A 73 3.16 -14.14 6.77
CA TYR A 73 3.83 -12.87 6.50
C TYR A 73 2.79 -11.74 6.59
N GLY A 74 2.84 -11.01 7.71
CA GLY A 74 1.97 -9.89 8.01
C GLY A 74 2.55 -8.56 7.56
N THR A 75 1.85 -7.78 6.75
CA THR A 75 2.19 -6.37 6.42
C THR A 75 1.21 -5.39 7.05
N ARG A 76 1.55 -4.09 7.09
CA ARG A 76 0.58 -3.06 7.52
C ARG A 76 -0.50 -2.78 6.46
N THR A 77 -0.21 -2.94 5.17
CA THR A 77 -1.11 -2.58 4.05
C THR A 77 -1.07 -3.57 2.88
N HIS A 78 -2.13 -3.61 2.08
CA HIS A 78 -2.17 -4.41 0.84
C HIS A 78 -1.18 -3.93 -0.24
N LYS A 79 -0.91 -2.61 -0.36
CA LYS A 79 0.07 -2.10 -1.34
C LYS A 79 1.48 -2.68 -1.11
N GLN A 80 1.87 -2.94 0.16
CA GLN A 80 3.13 -3.63 0.49
C GLN A 80 3.13 -5.11 0.06
N ILE A 81 2.00 -5.82 0.15
CA ILE A 81 1.91 -7.21 -0.31
C ILE A 81 2.19 -7.29 -1.82
N THR A 82 1.65 -6.36 -2.62
CA THR A 82 1.94 -6.29 -4.06
C THR A 82 3.43 -6.11 -4.35
N GLN A 83 4.17 -5.36 -3.52
CA GLN A 83 5.62 -5.25 -3.63
C GLN A 83 6.32 -6.59 -3.31
N ILE A 84 5.97 -7.23 -2.19
CA ILE A 84 6.58 -8.50 -1.76
C ILE A 84 6.32 -9.63 -2.78
N VAL A 85 5.12 -9.68 -3.38
CA VAL A 85 4.78 -10.64 -4.45
C VAL A 85 5.65 -10.42 -5.69
N ARG A 86 5.93 -9.16 -6.07
CA ARG A 86 6.84 -8.85 -7.19
C ARG A 86 8.27 -9.29 -6.90
N GLU A 87 8.75 -9.15 -5.66
CA GLU A 87 10.07 -9.67 -5.28
C GLU A 87 10.08 -11.21 -5.25
N LEU A 88 9.03 -11.86 -4.73
CA LEU A 88 8.90 -13.32 -4.73
C LEU A 88 8.94 -13.90 -6.15
N LYS A 89 8.28 -13.26 -7.13
CA LYS A 89 8.31 -13.62 -8.57
C LYS A 89 9.74 -13.62 -9.17
N LYS A 90 10.72 -12.93 -8.56
CA LYS A 90 12.13 -12.92 -8.97
C LYS A 90 12.98 -14.05 -8.35
N THR A 91 12.49 -14.71 -7.30
CA THR A 91 13.27 -15.71 -6.55
C THR A 91 13.24 -17.10 -7.18
N VAL A 92 14.21 -17.94 -6.81
CA VAL A 92 14.23 -19.38 -7.16
C VAL A 92 13.07 -20.18 -6.53
N TYR A 93 12.39 -19.62 -5.52
CA TYR A 93 11.29 -20.29 -4.80
C TYR A 93 9.94 -20.17 -5.51
N LYS A 94 9.82 -19.29 -6.52
CA LYS A 94 8.54 -18.93 -7.16
C LYS A 94 7.73 -20.13 -7.67
N ASP A 95 8.40 -21.18 -8.15
CA ASP A 95 7.77 -22.38 -8.72
C ASP A 95 7.72 -23.55 -7.72
N GLN A 96 8.24 -23.36 -6.50
CA GLN A 96 8.45 -24.40 -5.49
C GLN A 96 7.54 -24.25 -4.25
N LEU A 97 6.94 -23.08 -4.05
CA LEU A 97 6.32 -22.66 -2.80
C LEU A 97 4.84 -22.34 -3.00
N ARG A 98 3.94 -22.98 -2.23
CA ARG A 98 2.50 -22.75 -2.32
C ARG A 98 2.13 -21.51 -1.51
N MET A 99 1.55 -20.50 -2.14
CA MET A 99 1.20 -19.24 -1.47
C MET A 99 -0.27 -18.87 -1.56
N THR A 100 -0.74 -18.08 -0.60
CA THR A 100 -2.01 -17.36 -0.69
C THR A 100 -1.92 -15.94 -0.13
N ILE A 101 -2.81 -15.06 -0.58
CA ILE A 101 -2.98 -13.69 -0.07
C ILE A 101 -4.37 -13.53 0.53
N LEU A 102 -4.45 -13.25 1.83
CA LEU A 102 -5.68 -12.86 2.48
C LEU A 102 -5.92 -11.36 2.32
N SER A 103 -7.13 -11.00 1.88
CA SER A 103 -7.52 -9.61 1.63
C SER A 103 -8.99 -9.38 1.94
N SER A 104 -9.35 -8.12 2.20
CA SER A 104 -10.72 -7.77 2.56
C SER A 104 -11.67 -7.93 1.37
N ARG A 105 -12.95 -8.18 1.67
CA ARG A 105 -14.02 -8.31 0.66
C ARG A 105 -14.09 -7.10 -0.29
N LYS A 106 -13.63 -5.92 0.12
CA LYS A 106 -13.57 -4.71 -0.72
C LYS A 106 -12.64 -4.86 -1.93
N HIS A 107 -11.55 -5.63 -1.82
CA HIS A 107 -10.63 -5.89 -2.93
C HIS A 107 -10.97 -7.17 -3.69
N THR A 108 -11.62 -8.14 -3.03
CA THR A 108 -11.79 -9.52 -3.56
C THR A 108 -13.22 -9.88 -3.95
N CYS A 109 -14.22 -9.04 -3.71
CA CYS A 109 -15.59 -9.31 -4.16
C CYS A 109 -15.74 -9.07 -5.66
N ILE A 110 -16.54 -9.92 -6.31
CA ILE A 110 -16.89 -9.83 -7.74
C ILE A 110 -18.40 -9.86 -7.99
N ASN A 111 -19.23 -9.77 -6.93
CA ASN A 111 -20.66 -9.61 -7.08
C ASN A 111 -21.00 -8.12 -7.28
N ASP A 112 -21.35 -7.74 -8.50
CA ASP A 112 -21.63 -6.35 -8.85
C ASP A 112 -22.84 -5.77 -8.08
N GLU A 113 -23.77 -6.59 -7.58
CA GLU A 113 -24.88 -6.14 -6.72
C GLU A 113 -24.35 -5.61 -5.37
N VAL A 114 -23.44 -6.35 -4.76
CA VAL A 114 -22.80 -5.99 -3.48
C VAL A 114 -21.87 -4.79 -3.68
N LEU A 115 -21.10 -4.75 -4.77
CA LEU A 115 -20.17 -3.66 -5.08
C LEU A 115 -20.86 -2.33 -5.41
N ARG A 116 -22.16 -2.34 -5.77
CA ARG A 116 -22.96 -1.13 -6.06
C ARG A 116 -23.74 -0.62 -4.84
N SER A 117 -23.87 -1.40 -3.77
CA SER A 117 -24.57 -0.96 -2.57
C SER A 117 -23.75 0.06 -1.77
N LYS A 118 -24.46 0.91 -1.01
CA LYS A 118 -23.87 1.81 -0.02
C LYS A 118 -23.71 1.15 1.36
N GLU A 119 -24.30 -0.02 1.56
CA GLU A 119 -24.24 -0.78 2.81
C GLU A 119 -22.89 -1.50 2.99
N ASN A 120 -22.66 -2.04 4.20
CA ASN A 120 -21.41 -2.70 4.53
C ASN A 120 -21.24 -4.02 3.77
N ILE A 121 -20.16 -4.11 2.97
CA ILE A 121 -19.80 -5.28 2.18
C ILE A 121 -19.61 -6.57 3.00
N ASN A 122 -19.28 -6.47 4.29
CA ASN A 122 -19.17 -7.64 5.16
C ASN A 122 -20.55 -8.18 5.54
N ASP A 123 -21.46 -7.29 5.91
CA ASP A 123 -22.82 -7.64 6.34
C ASP A 123 -23.61 -8.19 5.15
N LEU A 124 -23.63 -7.48 4.00
CA LEU A 124 -24.20 -7.99 2.74
C LEU A 124 -23.64 -9.36 2.31
N CYS A 125 -22.33 -9.59 2.48
CA CYS A 125 -21.71 -10.88 2.14
C CYS A 125 -22.12 -12.01 3.09
N GLN A 126 -22.51 -11.68 4.32
CA GLN A 126 -23.02 -12.63 5.30
C GLN A 126 -24.53 -12.86 5.08
N ASP A 127 -25.31 -11.83 4.77
CA ASP A 127 -26.72 -11.93 4.42
C ASP A 127 -26.93 -12.78 3.16
N LEU A 128 -26.04 -12.68 2.15
CA LEU A 128 -26.02 -13.55 0.96
C LEU A 128 -25.51 -14.98 1.20
N LYS A 129 -25.20 -15.34 2.47
CA LYS A 129 -24.96 -16.72 2.94
C LYS A 129 -26.09 -17.24 3.83
N GLU A 130 -26.69 -16.35 4.62
CA GLU A 130 -27.66 -16.70 5.66
C GLU A 130 -29.12 -16.57 5.19
N THR A 131 -29.40 -15.71 4.20
CA THR A 131 -30.75 -15.52 3.64
C THR A 131 -31.09 -16.56 2.58
N GLU A 132 -32.14 -17.34 2.82
CA GLU A 132 -32.70 -18.27 1.83
C GLU A 132 -33.10 -17.55 0.52
N GLY A 133 -32.90 -18.20 -0.62
CA GLY A 133 -33.13 -17.62 -1.95
C GLY A 133 -32.06 -16.65 -2.44
N LYS A 134 -31.41 -15.88 -1.55
CA LYS A 134 -30.39 -14.86 -1.92
C LYS A 134 -28.94 -15.40 -1.93
N ASN A 135 -28.72 -16.61 -2.45
CA ASN A 135 -27.38 -17.21 -2.45
C ASN A 135 -26.40 -16.46 -3.39
N CYS A 136 -25.22 -16.07 -2.90
CA CYS A 136 -24.16 -15.52 -3.76
C CYS A 136 -23.69 -16.56 -4.80
N ARG A 137 -24.02 -16.34 -6.09
CA ARG A 137 -23.67 -17.24 -7.22
C ARG A 137 -22.18 -17.58 -7.31
N HIS A 138 -21.31 -16.64 -6.91
CA HIS A 138 -19.85 -16.78 -6.94
C HIS A 138 -19.30 -17.60 -5.76
N LEU A 139 -20.05 -17.67 -4.65
CA LEU A 139 -19.70 -18.54 -3.53
C LEU A 139 -20.01 -20.00 -3.87
N ALA A 140 -21.18 -20.28 -4.44
CA ALA A 140 -21.59 -21.64 -4.82
C ALA A 140 -20.62 -22.35 -5.81
N SER A 141 -19.78 -21.58 -6.50
CA SER A 141 -18.82 -22.02 -7.51
C SER A 141 -17.36 -21.99 -7.05
N PHE A 142 -17.04 -21.55 -5.82
CA PHE A 142 -15.67 -21.14 -5.48
C PHE A 142 -14.62 -22.25 -5.72
N LYS A 143 -14.98 -23.49 -5.39
CA LYS A 143 -14.10 -24.67 -5.51
C LYS A 143 -13.60 -24.96 -6.93
N LYS A 144 -14.28 -24.45 -7.98
CA LYS A 144 -13.90 -24.68 -9.40
C LYS A 144 -12.50 -24.17 -9.79
N VAL A 145 -11.90 -23.29 -8.98
CA VAL A 145 -10.61 -22.60 -9.26
C VAL A 145 -9.49 -23.05 -8.32
N LEU A 146 -9.78 -23.89 -7.33
CA LEU A 146 -8.78 -24.44 -6.41
C LEU A 146 -7.87 -25.46 -7.12
N PRO A 147 -6.71 -25.82 -6.57
CA PRO A 147 -5.90 -26.93 -7.05
C PRO A 147 -6.67 -28.28 -7.12
N PRO A 148 -6.26 -29.24 -7.95
CA PRO A 148 -6.91 -30.55 -8.10
C PRO A 148 -7.00 -31.33 -6.79
N GLU A 149 -5.99 -31.24 -5.92
CA GLU A 149 -5.96 -31.82 -4.58
C GLU A 149 -7.01 -31.23 -3.61
N MET A 150 -7.64 -30.11 -3.98
CA MET A 150 -8.79 -29.50 -3.30
C MET A 150 -10.11 -29.71 -4.05
N GLY A 151 -10.13 -30.52 -5.11
CA GLY A 151 -11.31 -30.79 -5.94
C GLY A 151 -11.63 -29.70 -6.97
N GLY A 152 -10.64 -28.90 -7.38
CA GLY A 152 -10.80 -27.86 -8.39
C GLY A 152 -10.02 -28.10 -9.70
N LYS A 153 -9.62 -27.02 -10.35
CA LYS A 153 -8.74 -27.01 -11.53
C LYS A 153 -7.54 -26.10 -11.25
N ASN A 154 -6.32 -26.55 -11.54
CA ASN A 154 -5.12 -25.74 -11.37
C ASN A 154 -5.09 -24.56 -12.37
N LEU A 155 -5.70 -23.44 -11.99
CA LEU A 155 -5.90 -22.24 -12.81
C LEU A 155 -5.21 -21.00 -12.23
N ILE A 156 -4.58 -21.14 -11.07
CA ILE A 156 -3.89 -20.08 -10.34
C ILE A 156 -2.37 -20.24 -10.60
N PRO A 157 -1.63 -19.19 -10.98
CA PRO A 157 -0.17 -19.25 -11.06
C PRO A 157 0.48 -19.63 -9.72
N ALA A 158 1.72 -20.13 -9.75
CA ALA A 158 2.45 -20.49 -8.52
C ALA A 158 2.65 -19.27 -7.57
N VAL A 159 2.95 -18.10 -8.15
CA VAL A 159 2.97 -16.80 -7.43
C VAL A 159 2.03 -15.83 -8.12
N TRP A 160 1.13 -15.23 -7.36
CA TRP A 160 0.01 -14.42 -7.85
C TRP A 160 -0.29 -13.22 -6.94
N ASP A 161 -0.85 -12.14 -7.49
CA ASP A 161 -1.38 -10.98 -6.75
C ASP A 161 -2.92 -10.93 -6.71
N ILE A 162 -3.47 -10.00 -5.91
CA ILE A 162 -4.91 -9.93 -5.62
C ILE A 162 -5.70 -9.67 -6.92
N GLU A 163 -5.14 -8.82 -7.79
CA GLU A 163 -5.69 -8.42 -9.08
C GLU A 163 -5.71 -9.60 -10.08
N GLU A 164 -4.64 -10.41 -10.12
CA GLU A 164 -4.59 -11.68 -10.86
C GLU A 164 -5.68 -12.66 -10.37
N LEU A 165 -5.82 -12.86 -9.05
CA LEU A 165 -6.85 -13.76 -8.52
C LEU A 165 -8.28 -13.26 -8.78
N VAL A 166 -8.53 -11.95 -8.66
CA VAL A 166 -9.82 -11.34 -9.00
C VAL A 166 -10.16 -11.53 -10.48
N THR A 167 -9.17 -11.44 -11.37
CA THR A 167 -9.33 -11.69 -12.80
C THR A 167 -9.70 -13.14 -13.09
N ILE A 168 -9.01 -14.11 -12.46
CA ILE A 168 -9.34 -15.55 -12.56
C ILE A 168 -10.76 -15.81 -12.00
N GLY A 169 -11.10 -15.23 -10.85
CA GLY A 169 -12.41 -15.35 -10.23
C GLY A 169 -13.54 -14.83 -11.12
N ARG A 170 -13.37 -13.65 -11.76
CA ARG A 170 -14.33 -13.15 -12.77
C ARG A 170 -14.45 -14.11 -13.94
N LYS A 171 -13.34 -14.51 -14.56
CA LYS A 171 -13.29 -15.43 -15.72
C LYS A 171 -13.99 -16.76 -15.47
N HIS A 172 -13.87 -17.31 -14.27
CA HIS A 172 -14.46 -18.61 -13.90
C HIS A 172 -15.72 -18.50 -13.02
N SER A 173 -16.25 -17.28 -12.84
CA SER A 173 -17.39 -16.95 -11.98
C SER A 173 -17.28 -17.49 -10.55
N SER A 174 -16.07 -17.54 -9.99
CA SER A 174 -15.70 -18.09 -8.68
C SER A 174 -15.27 -16.96 -7.72
N CYS A 175 -15.67 -17.01 -6.45
CA CYS A 175 -15.39 -15.94 -5.48
C CYS A 175 -13.91 -15.93 -5.03
N PRO A 176 -13.12 -14.88 -5.37
CA PRO A 176 -11.70 -14.78 -4.99
C PRO A 176 -11.49 -14.83 -3.47
N TYR A 177 -12.36 -14.18 -2.69
CA TYR A 177 -12.26 -14.15 -1.22
C TYR A 177 -12.28 -15.55 -0.59
N TYR A 178 -13.15 -16.45 -1.06
CA TYR A 178 -13.24 -17.82 -0.52
C TYR A 178 -12.21 -18.77 -1.13
N VAL A 179 -11.77 -18.54 -2.38
CA VAL A 179 -10.60 -19.23 -2.95
C VAL A 179 -9.35 -18.94 -2.12
N ALA A 180 -9.06 -17.67 -1.85
CA ALA A 180 -7.91 -17.26 -1.03
C ALA A 180 -7.94 -17.84 0.40
N ARG A 181 -9.12 -17.90 1.04
CA ARG A 181 -9.32 -18.56 2.34
C ARG A 181 -9.02 -20.05 2.30
N GLU A 182 -9.60 -20.78 1.35
CA GLU A 182 -9.41 -22.24 1.27
C GLU A 182 -7.96 -22.61 0.96
N LEU A 183 -7.27 -21.82 0.13
CA LEU A 183 -5.83 -21.98 -0.13
C LEU A 183 -4.96 -21.88 1.14
N VAL A 184 -5.43 -21.22 2.22
CA VAL A 184 -4.71 -21.23 3.51
C VAL A 184 -4.48 -22.66 4.01
N ASN A 185 -5.34 -23.62 3.68
CA ASN A 185 -5.20 -24.99 4.16
C ASN A 185 -3.92 -25.68 3.66
N THR A 186 -3.51 -25.48 2.39
CA THR A 186 -2.30 -26.07 1.81
C THR A 186 -1.13 -25.11 1.60
N ALA A 187 -1.32 -23.79 1.74
CA ALA A 187 -0.24 -22.82 1.56
C ALA A 187 0.91 -23.00 2.57
N ASP A 188 2.14 -22.90 2.07
CA ASP A 188 3.38 -22.85 2.84
C ASP A 188 3.62 -21.42 3.39
N ILE A 189 3.22 -20.39 2.62
CA ILE A 189 3.18 -18.98 3.07
C ILE A 189 1.79 -18.35 2.88
N VAL A 190 1.36 -17.59 3.87
CA VAL A 190 0.13 -16.79 3.87
C VAL A 190 0.53 -15.32 4.01
N PHE A 191 0.33 -14.53 2.96
CA PHE A 191 0.46 -13.07 3.02
C PHE A 191 -0.84 -12.46 3.51
N CYS A 192 -0.79 -11.52 4.45
CA CYS A 192 -1.98 -10.88 5.00
C CYS A 192 -1.66 -9.50 5.62
N PRO A 193 -2.65 -8.64 5.83
CA PRO A 193 -2.56 -7.58 6.84
C PRO A 193 -2.24 -8.19 8.21
N TYR A 194 -1.25 -7.69 8.94
CA TYR A 194 -0.83 -8.33 10.20
C TYR A 194 -1.93 -8.33 11.27
N ASN A 195 -2.91 -7.42 11.20
CA ASN A 195 -4.05 -7.45 12.12
C ASN A 195 -4.92 -8.70 11.92
N TYR A 196 -4.87 -9.39 10.77
CA TYR A 196 -5.52 -10.69 10.59
C TYR A 196 -4.86 -11.81 11.42
N VAL A 197 -3.63 -11.61 11.89
CA VAL A 197 -2.85 -12.54 12.72
C VAL A 197 -2.80 -12.10 14.18
N ILE A 198 -2.92 -10.80 14.46
CA ILE A 198 -3.02 -10.29 15.84
C ILE A 198 -4.42 -10.53 16.40
N ASP A 199 -5.43 -10.01 15.71
CA ASP A 199 -6.79 -9.91 16.20
C ASP A 199 -7.43 -11.30 16.38
N PRO A 200 -7.81 -11.70 17.61
CA PRO A 200 -8.36 -13.03 17.85
C PRO A 200 -9.71 -13.26 17.16
N LEU A 201 -10.52 -12.22 16.97
CA LEU A 201 -11.82 -12.31 16.31
C LEU A 201 -11.67 -12.41 14.80
N ILE A 202 -10.73 -11.67 14.19
CA ILE A 202 -10.41 -11.85 12.76
C ILE A 202 -9.79 -13.23 12.52
N ARG A 203 -8.84 -13.68 13.36
CA ARG A 203 -8.28 -15.05 13.27
C ARG A 203 -9.36 -16.12 13.35
N LYS A 204 -10.29 -16.02 14.31
CA LYS A 204 -11.44 -16.93 14.46
C LYS A 204 -12.36 -16.89 13.24
N SER A 205 -12.69 -15.70 12.73
CA SER A 205 -13.56 -15.51 11.55
C SER A 205 -12.95 -16.02 10.24
N LEU A 206 -11.62 -16.06 10.16
CA LEU A 206 -10.84 -16.57 9.02
C LEU A 206 -10.30 -18.00 9.22
N GLU A 207 -10.57 -18.63 10.37
CA GLU A 207 -10.13 -19.98 10.75
C GLU A 207 -8.59 -20.18 10.75
N LEU A 208 -7.83 -19.12 11.06
CA LEU A 208 -6.37 -19.11 10.96
C LEU A 208 -5.70 -19.83 12.13
N LYS A 209 -5.30 -21.08 11.90
CA LYS A 209 -4.48 -21.88 12.81
C LYS A 209 -3.03 -21.41 12.78
N ILE A 210 -2.61 -20.71 13.83
CA ILE A 210 -1.24 -20.18 13.99
C ILE A 210 -0.33 -21.09 14.82
N ASP A 211 -0.87 -22.19 15.35
CA ASP A 211 -0.19 -23.18 16.19
C ASP A 211 1.10 -23.69 15.51
N LYS A 212 2.25 -23.48 16.16
CA LYS A 212 3.57 -23.91 15.67
C LYS A 212 3.96 -23.33 14.30
N SER A 213 3.27 -22.27 13.86
CA SER A 213 3.61 -21.49 12.66
C SER A 213 4.77 -20.53 12.91
N ILE A 214 5.38 -20.01 11.85
CA ILE A 214 6.32 -18.88 11.90
C ILE A 214 5.55 -17.63 11.53
N ILE A 215 5.58 -16.61 12.38
CA ILE A 215 4.90 -15.34 12.17
C ILE A 215 5.96 -14.28 11.92
N LEU A 216 5.97 -13.68 10.73
CA LEU A 216 6.85 -12.58 10.35
C LEU A 216 5.98 -11.34 10.17
N LEU A 217 6.12 -10.35 11.05
CA LEU A 217 5.37 -9.09 10.98
C LEU A 217 6.29 -7.98 10.51
N ASP A 218 5.96 -7.41 9.36
CA ASP A 218 6.77 -6.42 8.65
C ASP A 218 6.13 -5.03 8.68
N GLU A 219 6.99 -4.02 8.74
CA GLU A 219 6.68 -2.69 9.26
C GLU A 219 5.97 -2.70 10.63
N ALA A 220 6.44 -3.56 11.55
CA ALA A 220 5.85 -3.79 12.87
C ALA A 220 5.95 -2.60 13.87
N HIS A 221 6.25 -1.38 13.45
CA HIS A 221 6.41 -0.24 14.37
C HIS A 221 5.10 0.22 15.06
N ASN A 222 3.93 -0.16 14.54
CA ASN A 222 2.62 0.04 15.20
C ASN A 222 2.05 -1.22 15.87
N ILE A 223 2.88 -2.24 16.12
CA ILE A 223 2.44 -3.50 16.74
C ILE A 223 1.78 -3.29 18.11
N GLU A 224 2.28 -2.32 18.88
CA GLU A 224 1.73 -1.90 20.18
C GLU A 224 0.30 -1.35 20.03
N ASP A 225 0.11 -0.44 19.07
CA ASP A 225 -1.15 0.25 18.83
C ASP A 225 -2.23 -0.74 18.38
N VAL A 226 -1.94 -1.54 17.35
CA VAL A 226 -2.90 -2.52 16.80
C VAL A 226 -3.25 -3.60 17.81
N SER A 227 -2.33 -4.01 18.68
CA SER A 227 -2.63 -4.96 19.76
C SER A 227 -3.58 -4.36 20.80
N ARG A 228 -3.49 -3.06 21.11
CA ARG A 228 -4.46 -2.36 21.98
C ARG A 228 -5.79 -2.10 21.29
N GLU A 229 -5.78 -1.81 19.98
CA GLU A 229 -7.00 -1.61 19.19
C GLU A 229 -7.81 -2.90 19.07
N SER A 230 -7.18 -4.05 18.76
CA SER A 230 -7.83 -5.36 18.80
C SER A 230 -8.31 -5.75 20.22
N ALA A 231 -7.68 -5.22 21.27
CA ALA A 231 -8.14 -5.38 22.64
C ALA A 231 -9.21 -4.35 23.07
N SER A 232 -9.65 -3.45 22.20
CA SER A 232 -10.57 -2.35 22.51
C SER A 232 -11.95 -2.50 21.86
N GLY A 233 -13.00 -2.10 22.57
CA GLY A 233 -14.40 -2.16 22.13
C GLY A 233 -14.99 -0.79 21.85
N SER A 234 -16.04 -0.72 21.02
CA SER A 234 -16.83 0.50 20.79
C SER A 234 -18.24 0.12 20.34
N PHE A 235 -19.25 0.49 21.12
CA PHE A 235 -20.62 -0.02 21.01
C PHE A 235 -21.63 1.14 21.01
N GLU A 236 -22.33 1.37 19.90
CA GLU A 236 -23.40 2.38 19.84
C GLU A 236 -24.68 1.84 20.52
N LEU A 237 -25.33 2.65 21.35
CA LEU A 237 -26.55 2.25 22.08
C LEU A 237 -27.67 1.77 21.13
N ASN A 238 -27.75 2.34 19.92
CA ASN A 238 -28.74 1.92 18.92
C ASN A 238 -28.51 0.49 18.43
N ASP A 239 -27.24 0.06 18.31
CA ASP A 239 -26.87 -1.29 17.87
C ASP A 239 -27.10 -2.31 18.99
N ILE A 240 -26.88 -1.91 20.26
CA ILE A 240 -27.25 -2.70 21.45
C ILE A 240 -28.77 -2.95 21.47
N ASN A 241 -29.57 -1.88 21.29
CA ASN A 241 -31.03 -1.96 21.30
C ASN A 241 -31.59 -2.74 20.10
N ALA A 242 -31.00 -2.62 18.91
CA ALA A 242 -31.38 -3.39 17.74
C ALA A 242 -31.08 -4.89 17.93
N THR A 243 -29.90 -5.22 18.48
CA THR A 243 -29.50 -6.60 18.79
C THR A 243 -30.42 -7.23 19.84
N LEU A 244 -30.81 -6.48 20.87
CA LEU A 244 -31.83 -6.88 21.86
C LEU A 244 -33.15 -7.25 21.17
N GLN A 245 -33.70 -6.35 20.37
CA GLN A 245 -34.97 -6.56 19.66
C GLN A 245 -34.91 -7.75 18.70
N GLU A 246 -33.76 -7.98 18.04
CA GLU A 246 -33.57 -9.14 17.20
C GLU A 246 -33.52 -10.46 18.01
N CYS A 247 -32.82 -10.49 19.15
CA CYS A 247 -32.80 -11.66 20.03
C CYS A 247 -34.21 -12.04 20.50
N GLU A 248 -35.00 -11.07 20.96
CA GLU A 248 -36.42 -11.26 21.31
C GLU A 248 -37.28 -11.69 20.11
N GLN A 249 -37.01 -11.17 18.91
CA GLN A 249 -37.75 -11.57 17.71
C GLN A 249 -37.42 -13.01 17.31
N VAL A 250 -36.15 -13.42 17.39
CA VAL A 250 -35.71 -14.78 17.03
C VAL A 250 -36.19 -15.80 18.07
N ALA A 251 -36.13 -15.49 19.37
CA ALA A 251 -36.60 -16.38 20.46
C ALA A 251 -38.09 -16.77 20.36
N LYS A 252 -38.91 -15.97 19.67
CA LYS A 252 -40.32 -16.29 19.39
C LYS A 252 -40.45 -17.48 18.43
N PHE A 253 -39.57 -17.60 17.43
CA PHE A 253 -39.65 -18.63 16.39
C PHE A 253 -38.64 -19.77 16.57
N ASN A 254 -37.51 -19.53 17.25
CA ASN A 254 -36.47 -20.53 17.49
C ASN A 254 -36.68 -21.20 18.85
N ASN A 255 -37.36 -22.36 18.84
CA ASN A 255 -37.64 -23.14 20.05
C ASN A 255 -36.38 -23.76 20.69
N SER A 256 -35.36 -24.16 19.91
CA SER A 256 -34.24 -24.96 20.41
C SER A 256 -33.24 -24.18 21.25
N VAL A 257 -33.10 -22.88 20.99
CA VAL A 257 -32.24 -21.96 21.78
C VAL A 257 -33.01 -20.76 22.33
N ARG A 258 -34.32 -20.91 22.56
CA ARG A 258 -35.22 -19.85 23.06
C ARG A 258 -34.68 -19.21 24.34
N ASP A 259 -34.34 -20.01 25.34
CA ASP A 259 -34.01 -19.50 26.67
C ASP A 259 -32.60 -18.90 26.73
N GLN A 260 -31.71 -19.38 25.88
CA GLN A 260 -30.39 -18.79 25.60
C GLN A 260 -30.55 -17.43 24.91
N LEU A 261 -31.41 -17.32 23.89
CA LEU A 261 -31.71 -16.04 23.22
C LEU A 261 -32.40 -15.05 24.17
N ASN A 262 -33.34 -15.51 25.00
CA ASN A 262 -33.95 -14.71 26.06
C ASN A 262 -32.93 -14.26 27.12
N SER A 263 -31.91 -15.08 27.41
CA SER A 263 -30.83 -14.75 28.35
C SER A 263 -29.85 -13.73 27.77
N VAL A 264 -29.48 -13.88 26.49
CA VAL A 264 -28.70 -12.87 25.74
C VAL A 264 -29.48 -11.56 25.62
N ALA A 265 -30.79 -11.61 25.35
CA ALA A 265 -31.66 -10.44 25.35
C ALA A 265 -31.64 -9.73 26.72
N LYS A 266 -31.84 -10.45 27.83
CA LYS A 266 -31.75 -9.87 29.19
C LYS A 266 -30.41 -9.16 29.44
N PHE A 267 -29.28 -9.78 29.08
CA PHE A 267 -27.96 -9.16 29.22
C PHE A 267 -27.83 -7.87 28.40
N MET A 268 -28.29 -7.89 27.13
CA MET A 268 -28.29 -6.70 26.27
C MET A 268 -29.25 -5.61 26.77
N ALA A 269 -30.36 -5.98 27.41
CA ALA A 269 -31.28 -5.05 28.06
C ALA A 269 -30.65 -4.39 29.29
N SER A 270 -30.00 -5.15 30.18
CA SER A 270 -29.25 -4.59 31.31
C SER A 270 -28.14 -3.65 30.84
N LEU A 271 -27.40 -4.00 29.79
CA LEU A 271 -26.36 -3.14 29.21
C LEU A 271 -26.97 -1.86 28.61
N GLY A 272 -28.07 -1.96 27.88
CA GLY A 272 -28.80 -0.80 27.34
C GLY A 272 -29.36 0.12 28.43
N GLN A 273 -29.84 -0.44 29.54
CA GLN A 273 -30.31 0.30 30.72
C GLN A 273 -29.15 1.01 31.45
N TRP A 274 -28.03 0.31 31.68
CA TRP A 274 -26.83 0.91 32.28
C TRP A 274 -26.29 2.07 31.44
N VAL A 275 -26.15 1.87 30.12
CA VAL A 275 -25.74 2.92 29.18
C VAL A 275 -26.75 4.08 29.17
N HIS A 276 -28.05 3.83 29.36
CA HIS A 276 -29.05 4.89 29.49
C HIS A 276 -28.89 5.67 30.80
N ALA A 277 -28.72 5.00 31.94
CA ALA A 277 -28.57 5.65 33.24
C ALA A 277 -27.34 6.58 33.28
N MET A 278 -26.21 6.12 32.74
CA MET A 278 -24.95 6.87 32.71
C MET A 278 -24.98 8.11 31.80
N LYS A 279 -26.02 8.31 30.97
CA LYS A 279 -26.13 9.49 30.09
C LYS A 279 -26.13 10.80 30.87
N GLY A 280 -26.65 10.80 32.10
CA GLY A 280 -26.69 11.99 32.96
C GLY A 280 -25.31 12.45 33.44
N GLU A 281 -24.27 11.60 33.36
CA GLU A 281 -22.90 11.98 33.70
C GLU A 281 -22.13 12.60 32.51
N VAL A 282 -22.64 12.48 31.29
CA VAL A 282 -22.00 13.02 30.08
C VAL A 282 -22.06 14.54 30.11
N LYS A 283 -20.89 15.19 30.16
CA LYS A 283 -20.78 16.66 30.13
C LYS A 283 -20.52 17.11 28.70
N ASP A 284 -21.42 17.91 28.15
CA ASP A 284 -21.29 18.47 26.81
C ASP A 284 -20.22 19.58 26.76
N ASP A 285 -19.30 19.48 25.81
CA ASP A 285 -18.39 20.54 25.41
C ASP A 285 -19.00 21.34 24.24
N ALA A 286 -19.46 22.55 24.59
CA ALA A 286 -20.05 23.50 23.65
C ALA A 286 -19.11 23.91 22.51
N SER A 287 -17.79 23.73 22.64
CA SER A 287 -16.81 24.06 21.60
C SER A 287 -16.64 22.97 20.54
N THR A 288 -16.89 21.69 20.87
CA THR A 288 -16.71 20.56 19.95
C THR A 288 -18.00 19.90 19.48
N GLN A 289 -19.16 20.27 20.03
CA GLN A 289 -20.47 19.62 19.77
C GLN A 289 -20.48 18.12 20.14
N LYS A 290 -19.70 17.77 21.17
CA LYS A 290 -19.56 16.43 21.75
C LYS A 290 -19.60 16.53 23.28
N GLY A 291 -20.05 15.49 23.94
CA GLY A 291 -19.88 15.32 25.39
C GLY A 291 -19.13 14.04 25.71
N ALA A 292 -18.45 14.01 26.86
CA ALA A 292 -17.71 12.83 27.29
C ALA A 292 -17.72 12.66 28.81
N VAL A 293 -17.69 11.40 29.25
CA VAL A 293 -17.42 10.97 30.63
C VAL A 293 -16.61 9.67 30.57
N SER A 294 -15.73 9.42 31.55
CA SER A 294 -14.91 8.21 31.55
C SER A 294 -14.54 7.75 32.96
N TRP A 295 -14.34 6.44 33.10
CA TRP A 295 -14.15 5.74 34.38
C TRP A 295 -13.10 4.63 34.22
N SER A 296 -12.43 4.26 35.32
CA SER A 296 -11.50 3.12 35.33
C SER A 296 -12.24 1.79 35.11
N GLY A 297 -11.57 0.80 34.52
CA GLY A 297 -12.12 -0.55 34.37
C GLY A 297 -12.52 -1.18 35.71
N SER A 298 -11.81 -0.88 36.80
CA SER A 298 -12.18 -1.29 38.16
C SER A 298 -13.52 -0.71 38.64
N TYR A 299 -13.81 0.56 38.38
CA TYR A 299 -15.13 1.15 38.65
C TYR A 299 -16.21 0.49 37.80
N ILE A 300 -15.92 0.22 36.53
CA ILE A 300 -16.88 -0.40 35.61
C ILE A 300 -17.22 -1.82 36.03
N VAL A 301 -16.26 -2.65 36.44
CA VAL A 301 -16.54 -4.00 36.96
C VAL A 301 -17.47 -3.95 38.17
N ALA A 302 -17.23 -3.03 39.13
CA ALA A 302 -18.12 -2.86 40.28
C ALA A 302 -19.51 -2.33 39.89
N SER A 303 -19.57 -1.33 39.01
CA SER A 303 -20.81 -0.74 38.51
C SER A 303 -21.65 -1.75 37.73
N PHE A 304 -21.02 -2.56 36.88
CA PHE A 304 -21.67 -3.64 36.11
C PHE A 304 -22.19 -4.75 37.03
N THR A 305 -21.41 -5.16 38.04
CA THR A 305 -21.86 -6.16 39.04
C THR A 305 -23.14 -5.69 39.74
N ASN A 306 -23.22 -4.41 40.12
CA ASN A 306 -24.42 -3.81 40.72
C ASN A 306 -25.64 -3.72 39.78
N HIS A 307 -25.49 -4.01 38.47
CA HIS A 307 -26.55 -3.96 37.47
C HIS A 307 -26.79 -5.30 36.74
N GLY A 308 -26.28 -6.43 37.28
CA GLY A 308 -26.45 -7.76 36.66
C GLY A 308 -25.68 -7.92 35.34
N LEU A 309 -24.49 -7.31 35.27
CA LEU A 309 -23.54 -7.36 34.15
C LEU A 309 -22.14 -7.81 34.62
N GLY A 310 -22.04 -8.41 35.80
CA GLY A 310 -20.78 -8.80 36.44
C GLY A 310 -20.14 -10.04 35.80
N PRO A 311 -19.06 -10.56 36.41
CA PRO A 311 -18.35 -11.72 35.90
C PRO A 311 -19.23 -12.97 35.74
N ASP A 312 -20.16 -13.20 36.68
CA ASP A 312 -21.03 -14.39 36.66
C ASP A 312 -22.14 -14.29 35.61
N GLU A 313 -22.78 -13.11 35.46
CA GLU A 313 -23.74 -12.89 34.37
C GLU A 313 -23.05 -12.91 33.00
N TYR A 314 -21.81 -12.43 32.91
CA TYR A 314 -20.97 -12.55 31.72
C TYR A 314 -20.67 -14.02 31.38
N LEU A 315 -20.32 -14.86 32.36
CA LEU A 315 -20.07 -16.29 32.14
C LEU A 315 -21.34 -17.01 31.64
N TYR A 316 -22.50 -16.68 32.19
CA TYR A 316 -23.78 -17.21 31.72
C TYR A 316 -24.14 -16.71 30.31
N PHE A 317 -23.98 -15.41 30.03
CA PHE A 317 -24.12 -14.82 28.68
C PHE A 317 -23.23 -15.51 27.65
N LYS A 318 -21.95 -15.72 27.97
CA LYS A 318 -20.96 -16.43 27.16
C LYS A 318 -21.39 -17.87 26.88
N ALA A 319 -21.89 -18.59 27.89
CA ALA A 319 -22.39 -19.95 27.73
C ALA A 319 -23.62 -20.00 26.81
N CYS A 320 -24.61 -19.10 27.00
CA CYS A 320 -25.77 -18.98 26.13
C CYS A 320 -25.38 -18.66 24.68
N LEU A 321 -24.46 -17.70 24.47
CA LEU A 321 -23.96 -17.33 23.15
C LEU A 321 -23.21 -18.49 22.48
N SER A 322 -22.46 -19.29 23.24
CA SER A 322 -21.81 -20.50 22.72
C SER A 322 -22.84 -21.53 22.26
N GLN A 323 -23.91 -21.77 23.02
CA GLN A 323 -24.98 -22.71 22.65
C GLN A 323 -25.77 -22.26 21.42
N ILE A 324 -26.06 -20.95 21.29
CA ILE A 324 -26.69 -20.37 20.11
C ILE A 324 -25.82 -20.61 18.86
N ASN A 325 -24.52 -20.29 18.93
CA ASN A 325 -23.61 -20.49 17.81
C ASN A 325 -23.48 -21.97 17.41
N SER A 326 -23.36 -22.88 18.37
CA SER A 326 -23.31 -24.33 18.09
C SER A 326 -24.58 -24.85 17.39
N SER A 327 -25.76 -24.46 17.88
CA SER A 327 -27.04 -24.80 17.27
C SER A 327 -27.17 -24.25 15.84
N GLU A 328 -26.71 -23.01 15.61
CA GLU A 328 -26.64 -22.45 14.26
C GLU A 328 -25.66 -23.19 13.34
N ASP A 329 -24.51 -23.66 13.84
CA ASP A 329 -23.53 -24.41 13.04
C ASP A 329 -24.01 -25.84 12.70
N GLU A 330 -24.73 -26.50 13.61
CA GLU A 330 -25.44 -27.75 13.32
C GLU A 330 -26.53 -27.56 12.24
N LEU A 331 -27.33 -26.49 12.35
CA LEU A 331 -28.32 -26.09 11.33
C LEU A 331 -27.66 -25.67 9.99
N ARG A 332 -26.44 -25.15 10.03
CA ARG A 332 -25.64 -24.88 8.82
C ARG A 332 -25.20 -26.18 8.13
N ALA A 333 -24.79 -27.20 8.90
CA ALA A 333 -24.37 -28.50 8.40
C ALA A 333 -25.53 -29.40 7.91
N ALA A 334 -26.75 -29.20 8.43
CA ALA A 334 -27.91 -30.03 8.12
C ALA A 334 -28.32 -30.06 6.62
N PRO A 335 -28.81 -31.20 6.09
CA PRO A 335 -29.25 -31.31 4.70
C PRO A 335 -30.41 -30.35 4.35
N LYS A 336 -30.39 -29.78 3.14
CA LYS A 336 -31.34 -28.73 2.71
C LYS A 336 -32.83 -29.08 2.89
N LYS A 337 -33.24 -30.35 2.79
CA LYS A 337 -34.63 -30.76 3.04
C LYS A 337 -35.10 -30.48 4.48
N ASN A 338 -34.19 -30.50 5.45
CA ASN A 338 -34.51 -30.30 6.86
C ASN A 338 -34.47 -28.80 7.27
N ARG A 339 -34.13 -27.90 6.34
CA ARG A 339 -34.20 -26.43 6.55
C ARG A 339 -35.56 -25.82 6.20
N MET A 340 -36.53 -26.62 5.73
CA MET A 340 -37.78 -26.08 5.19
C MET A 340 -38.71 -25.48 6.26
N ASP A 341 -38.53 -25.84 7.53
CA ASP A 341 -39.13 -25.13 8.66
C ASP A 341 -38.25 -23.92 9.04
N LYS A 342 -38.84 -22.72 8.94
CA LYS A 342 -38.13 -21.43 8.96
C LYS A 342 -37.68 -21.00 10.36
N LEU A 343 -36.68 -21.68 10.90
CA LEU A 343 -35.90 -21.21 12.04
C LEU A 343 -35.19 -19.90 11.66
N LYS A 344 -35.62 -18.79 12.27
CA LYS A 344 -34.83 -17.56 12.24
C LYS A 344 -33.53 -17.77 13.03
N ILE A 345 -32.48 -17.12 12.55
CA ILE A 345 -31.17 -17.01 13.19
C ILE A 345 -30.83 -15.52 13.34
N LEU A 346 -29.84 -15.17 14.15
CA LEU A 346 -29.43 -13.76 14.30
C LEU A 346 -28.74 -13.25 13.02
N GLY A 347 -28.89 -11.98 12.67
CA GLY A 347 -28.20 -11.35 11.55
C GLY A 347 -26.70 -11.15 11.82
N GLY A 348 -25.92 -10.99 10.73
CA GLY A 348 -24.47 -10.84 10.81
C GLY A 348 -24.00 -9.68 11.71
N ARG A 349 -24.70 -8.54 11.67
CA ARG A 349 -24.39 -7.35 12.50
C ARG A 349 -24.50 -7.66 14.00
N SER A 350 -25.61 -8.28 14.42
CA SER A 350 -25.87 -8.65 15.81
C SER A 350 -24.89 -9.70 16.32
N LYS A 351 -24.56 -10.71 15.50
CA LYS A 351 -23.50 -11.70 15.78
C LYS A 351 -22.13 -11.06 15.99
N ASN A 352 -21.77 -10.11 15.13
CA ASN A 352 -20.52 -9.36 15.25
C ASN A 352 -20.50 -8.53 16.54
N LEU A 353 -21.59 -7.82 16.87
CA LEU A 353 -21.69 -7.05 18.13
C LEU A 353 -21.56 -7.96 19.36
N LEU A 354 -22.33 -9.04 19.43
CA LEU A 354 -22.30 -10.00 20.53
C LEU A 354 -20.91 -10.64 20.71
N SER A 355 -20.24 -10.97 19.61
CA SER A 355 -18.87 -11.53 19.64
C SER A 355 -17.84 -10.50 20.14
N ASN A 356 -17.96 -9.24 19.73
CA ASN A 356 -17.09 -8.17 20.23
C ASN A 356 -17.33 -7.90 21.73
N ILE A 357 -18.59 -7.89 22.19
CA ILE A 357 -18.94 -7.74 23.61
C ILE A 357 -18.41 -8.92 24.42
N GLU A 358 -18.61 -10.16 23.96
CA GLU A 358 -18.13 -11.39 24.61
C GLU A 358 -16.61 -11.40 24.80
N PHE A 359 -15.88 -10.98 23.77
CA PHE A 359 -14.43 -10.93 23.79
C PHE A 359 -13.88 -9.80 24.68
N ILE A 360 -14.42 -8.57 24.56
CA ILE A 360 -13.92 -7.41 25.32
C ILE A 360 -14.23 -7.55 26.81
N LEU A 361 -15.44 -8.02 27.17
CA LEU A 361 -15.75 -8.32 28.57
C LEU A 361 -14.97 -9.54 29.08
N GLY A 362 -14.70 -10.52 28.21
CA GLY A 362 -13.81 -11.65 28.51
C GLY A 362 -12.37 -11.26 28.78
N LEU A 363 -11.86 -10.19 28.17
CA LEU A 363 -10.57 -9.60 28.53
C LEU A 363 -10.66 -8.80 29.83
N LEU A 364 -11.71 -7.97 30.00
CA LEU A 364 -11.91 -7.10 31.17
C LEU A 364 -12.02 -7.87 32.49
N PHE A 365 -12.81 -8.95 32.53
CA PHE A 365 -13.07 -9.74 33.74
C PHE A 365 -12.00 -10.80 34.04
N LYS A 366 -11.00 -10.97 33.17
CA LYS A 366 -9.96 -12.00 33.35
C LYS A 366 -8.91 -11.55 34.39
N GLY A 367 -9.13 -11.91 35.64
CA GLY A 367 -8.19 -11.63 36.73
C GLY A 367 -8.03 -10.12 36.98
N ALA A 368 -6.79 -9.64 37.05
CA ALA A 368 -6.50 -8.22 37.29
C ALA A 368 -6.60 -7.32 36.04
N ASN A 369 -7.04 -7.84 34.89
CA ASN A 369 -7.09 -7.09 33.63
C ASN A 369 -7.98 -5.83 33.67
N CYS A 370 -8.88 -5.68 34.63
CA CYS A 370 -9.67 -4.46 34.79
C CYS A 370 -8.83 -3.21 35.13
N GLU A 371 -7.57 -3.38 35.56
CA GLU A 371 -6.57 -2.30 35.68
C GLU A 371 -6.06 -1.80 34.31
N ASP A 372 -6.23 -2.59 33.25
CA ASP A 372 -5.71 -2.32 31.89
C ASP A 372 -6.72 -1.62 30.98
N TYR A 373 -7.94 -1.41 31.48
CA TYR A 373 -9.03 -0.78 30.75
C TYR A 373 -9.40 0.57 31.35
N HIS A 374 -9.67 1.52 30.46
CA HIS A 374 -10.41 2.73 30.78
C HIS A 374 -11.62 2.79 29.86
N VAL A 375 -12.79 3.13 30.40
CA VAL A 375 -14.05 3.11 29.67
C VAL A 375 -14.57 4.54 29.54
N CYS A 376 -15.00 4.91 28.34
CA CYS A 376 -15.47 6.25 28.02
C CYS A 376 -16.83 6.17 27.32
N MET A 377 -17.78 7.03 27.68
CA MET A 377 -18.99 7.24 26.90
C MET A 377 -18.94 8.60 26.21
N GLU A 378 -19.05 8.59 24.88
CA GLU A 378 -19.09 9.79 24.03
C GLU A 378 -20.53 10.06 23.57
N SER A 379 -20.99 11.31 23.67
CA SER A 379 -22.18 11.82 22.97
C SER A 379 -21.76 12.57 21.70
N ALA A 380 -22.47 12.33 20.60
CA ALA A 380 -22.22 12.99 19.30
C ALA A 380 -23.53 13.36 18.59
N VAL A 381 -23.60 14.59 18.08
CA VAL A 381 -24.77 15.10 17.34
C VAL A 381 -24.86 14.47 15.94
N ALA A 382 -25.97 13.80 15.65
CA ALA A 382 -26.25 13.27 14.32
C ALA A 382 -26.90 14.33 13.42
N PHE A 383 -26.31 14.48 12.22
CA PHE A 383 -26.84 15.31 11.13
C PHE A 383 -27.29 14.42 9.97
N ASP A 384 -28.31 14.86 9.24
CA ASP A 384 -28.91 14.12 8.13
C ASP A 384 -27.91 13.81 6.99
N GLN A 385 -28.04 12.60 6.40
CA GLN A 385 -27.22 12.12 5.28
C GLN A 385 -27.75 12.57 3.90
N GLY A 386 -28.73 13.46 3.84
CA GLY A 386 -29.16 14.15 2.62
C GLY A 386 -28.01 14.96 1.99
N GLU A 387 -27.45 14.39 0.92
CA GLU A 387 -26.49 14.93 -0.06
C GLU A 387 -25.25 15.66 0.47
N SER A 388 -24.16 14.91 0.62
CA SER A 388 -22.85 15.43 1.00
C SER A 388 -22.09 16.07 -0.17
N ASN A 389 -22.39 17.34 -0.54
CA ASN A 389 -21.46 18.18 -1.32
C ASN A 389 -21.78 19.69 -1.29
N ARG A 390 -21.50 20.38 -0.16
CA ARG A 390 -21.23 21.84 -0.09
C ARG A 390 -20.57 22.20 1.24
N TRP A 391 -19.66 23.18 1.22
CA TRP A 391 -18.81 23.56 2.37
C TRP A 391 -19.35 24.72 3.23
N TYR A 392 -20.65 25.01 3.15
CA TYR A 392 -21.30 26.07 3.94
C TYR A 392 -22.44 25.50 4.79
N ARG A 393 -22.30 25.56 6.11
CA ARG A 393 -23.36 25.27 7.08
C ARG A 393 -24.25 26.51 7.25
N THR A 394 -25.54 26.38 6.92
CA THR A 394 -26.61 27.19 7.52
C THR A 394 -27.65 26.24 8.13
N ASN A 395 -28.09 26.56 9.34
CA ASN A 395 -29.12 25.91 10.17
C ASN A 395 -29.80 24.62 9.64
N ARG A 396 -29.11 23.47 9.67
CA ARG A 396 -29.78 22.16 9.82
C ARG A 396 -30.00 21.92 11.32
N ALA A 397 -31.22 21.60 11.72
CA ALA A 397 -31.53 21.24 13.11
C ALA A 397 -30.83 19.91 13.49
N PRO A 398 -30.28 19.77 14.72
CA PRO A 398 -29.76 18.51 15.21
C PRO A 398 -30.91 17.52 15.41
N MET A 399 -30.83 16.32 14.82
CA MET A 399 -31.98 15.41 14.77
C MET A 399 -31.98 14.36 15.89
N SER A 400 -30.79 13.95 16.36
CA SER A 400 -30.63 13.06 17.53
C SER A 400 -29.21 13.13 18.08
N ILE A 401 -29.03 12.74 19.35
CA ILE A 401 -27.73 12.51 19.98
C ILE A 401 -27.46 11.01 19.96
N LYS A 402 -26.35 10.61 19.33
CA LYS A 402 -25.81 9.25 19.42
C LYS A 402 -24.97 9.12 20.68
N TYR A 403 -25.05 7.96 21.33
CA TYR A 403 -24.21 7.60 22.49
C TYR A 403 -23.43 6.33 22.17
N THR A 404 -22.11 6.38 22.36
CA THR A 404 -21.21 5.25 22.11
C THR A 404 -20.41 4.93 23.37
N LEU A 405 -20.46 3.68 23.81
CA LEU A 405 -19.64 3.18 24.92
C LEU A 405 -18.35 2.58 24.36
N HIS A 406 -17.21 3.12 24.77
CA HIS A 406 -15.89 2.68 24.33
C HIS A 406 -15.12 2.03 25.49
N PHE A 407 -14.54 0.86 25.23
CA PHE A 407 -13.61 0.19 26.13
C PHE A 407 -12.21 0.36 25.54
N TRP A 408 -11.34 1.16 26.16
CA TRP A 408 -9.98 1.40 25.70
C TRP A 408 -9.01 0.54 26.50
N CYS A 409 -8.37 -0.42 25.84
CA CYS A 409 -7.26 -1.16 26.43
C CYS A 409 -5.97 -0.33 26.37
N LEU A 410 -5.26 -0.26 27.50
CA LEU A 410 -3.99 0.45 27.65
C LEU A 410 -2.77 -0.50 27.63
N ASN A 411 -2.99 -1.81 27.61
CA ASN A 411 -1.97 -2.85 27.67
C ASN A 411 -1.88 -3.69 26.37
N SER A 412 -0.85 -3.47 25.56
CA SER A 412 -0.66 -4.18 24.29
C SER A 412 -0.40 -5.68 24.47
N ALA A 413 0.10 -6.11 25.64
CA ALA A 413 0.47 -7.50 25.92
C ALA A 413 -0.73 -8.46 25.99
N LEU A 414 -1.96 -7.98 26.30
CA LEU A 414 -3.12 -8.86 26.52
C LEU A 414 -3.50 -9.70 25.30
N VAL A 415 -3.38 -9.14 24.10
CA VAL A 415 -3.62 -9.85 22.82
C VAL A 415 -2.33 -10.43 22.26
N PHE A 416 -1.19 -9.76 22.43
CA PHE A 416 0.09 -10.24 21.88
C PHE A 416 0.60 -11.53 22.54
N ALA A 417 0.27 -11.77 23.82
CA ALA A 417 0.63 -13.00 24.54
C ALA A 417 0.13 -14.27 23.84
N ASP A 418 -1.10 -14.26 23.32
CA ASP A 418 -1.69 -15.41 22.62
C ASP A 418 -0.94 -15.76 21.31
N ILE A 419 -0.39 -14.75 20.64
CA ILE A 419 0.47 -14.92 19.45
C ILE A 419 1.82 -15.52 19.86
N ARG A 420 2.43 -14.96 20.92
CA ARG A 420 3.72 -15.40 21.49
C ARG A 420 3.67 -16.86 21.95
N ASP A 421 2.57 -17.26 22.59
CA ASP A 421 2.43 -18.57 23.22
C ASP A 421 2.00 -19.66 22.23
N SER A 422 1.30 -19.31 21.15
CA SER A 422 0.83 -20.26 20.12
C SER A 422 1.83 -20.50 18.98
N ALA A 423 2.60 -19.49 18.60
CA ALA A 423 3.52 -19.56 17.47
C ALA A 423 4.82 -20.34 17.81
N ARG A 424 5.46 -20.92 16.78
CA ARG A 424 6.82 -21.48 16.93
C ARG A 424 7.88 -20.38 17.00
N SER A 425 7.65 -19.27 16.30
CA SER A 425 8.55 -18.12 16.27
C SER A 425 7.78 -16.89 15.82
N VAL A 426 7.97 -15.76 16.51
CA VAL A 426 7.49 -14.44 16.09
C VAL A 426 8.71 -13.58 15.76
N ILE A 427 8.75 -13.06 14.55
CA ILE A 427 9.81 -12.22 13.99
C ILE A 427 9.19 -10.85 13.68
N LEU A 428 9.76 -9.78 14.22
CA LEU A 428 9.31 -8.40 13.96
C LEU A 428 10.37 -7.66 13.14
N THR A 429 9.99 -7.07 12.01
CA THR A 429 10.85 -6.24 11.17
C THR A 429 10.27 -4.84 10.97
N SER A 430 11.10 -3.80 11.11
CA SER A 430 10.83 -2.42 10.69
C SER A 430 12.11 -1.60 10.82
N GLY A 431 12.28 -0.56 9.99
CA GLY A 431 13.40 0.38 10.08
C GLY A 431 13.39 1.31 11.31
N THR A 432 12.32 1.27 12.13
CA THR A 432 12.12 2.17 13.28
C THR A 432 11.85 1.46 14.62
N LEU A 433 12.23 0.17 14.76
CA LEU A 433 12.03 -0.59 16.01
C LEU A 433 12.94 -0.18 17.18
N ALA A 434 14.01 0.60 16.93
CA ALA A 434 14.89 1.07 18.00
C ALA A 434 14.22 2.23 18.80
N PRO A 435 14.27 2.23 20.15
CA PRO A 435 14.86 1.22 21.04
C PRO A 435 13.94 0.00 21.24
N VAL A 436 14.50 -1.20 21.05
CA VAL A 436 13.76 -2.48 21.08
C VAL A 436 13.14 -2.76 22.46
N ASP A 437 13.84 -2.39 23.54
CA ASP A 437 13.41 -2.67 24.91
C ASP A 437 12.06 -1.99 25.25
N SER A 438 11.76 -0.87 24.58
CA SER A 438 10.44 -0.22 24.66
C SER A 438 9.33 -1.14 24.15
N PHE A 439 9.49 -1.71 22.94
CA PHE A 439 8.54 -2.65 22.36
C PHE A 439 8.39 -3.91 23.23
N GLN A 440 9.47 -4.39 23.82
CA GLN A 440 9.43 -5.55 24.73
C GLN A 440 8.56 -5.30 25.97
N SER A 441 8.70 -4.13 26.59
CA SER A 441 7.90 -3.76 27.76
C SER A 441 6.42 -3.66 27.41
N GLU A 442 6.07 -2.94 26.33
CA GLU A 442 4.69 -2.73 25.89
C GLU A 442 3.99 -4.02 25.42
N LEU A 443 4.72 -4.93 24.77
CA LEU A 443 4.21 -6.23 24.33
C LEU A 443 4.32 -7.32 25.40
N GLY A 444 4.86 -7.02 26.60
CA GLY A 444 5.06 -8.00 27.67
C GLY A 444 5.85 -9.24 27.23
N THR A 445 6.83 -9.07 26.34
CA THR A 445 7.47 -10.17 25.59
C THR A 445 8.98 -9.99 25.46
N GLN A 446 9.72 -11.08 25.68
CA GLN A 446 11.18 -11.09 25.49
C GLN A 446 11.56 -11.52 24.07
N PHE A 447 12.37 -10.72 23.39
CA PHE A 447 13.00 -11.06 22.11
C PHE A 447 14.49 -11.33 22.36
N PRO A 448 14.92 -12.60 22.53
CA PRO A 448 16.30 -12.94 22.87
C PRO A 448 17.26 -12.72 21.69
N ILE A 449 16.76 -12.81 20.45
CA ILE A 449 17.50 -12.46 19.25
C ILE A 449 17.13 -11.02 18.88
N LYS A 450 18.09 -10.11 18.98
CA LYS A 450 17.98 -8.70 18.57
C LYS A 450 19.03 -8.42 17.49
N LEU A 451 18.66 -7.69 16.45
CA LEU A 451 19.58 -7.23 15.42
C LEU A 451 19.26 -5.78 15.04
N GLU A 452 20.14 -4.86 15.40
CA GLU A 452 20.13 -3.49 14.87
C GLU A 452 21.21 -3.37 13.79
N ALA A 453 20.81 -3.56 12.54
CA ALA A 453 21.71 -3.42 11.39
C ALA A 453 22.19 -1.96 11.23
N ASN A 454 23.43 -1.79 10.79
CA ASN A 454 23.90 -0.49 10.34
C ASN A 454 23.19 -0.08 9.03
N HIS A 455 23.07 1.22 8.77
CA HIS A 455 22.46 1.70 7.53
C HIS A 455 23.34 1.39 6.31
N VAL A 456 22.72 1.33 5.13
CA VAL A 456 23.34 0.87 3.88
C VAL A 456 24.00 1.99 3.05
N ILE A 457 24.20 3.17 3.65
CA ILE A 457 24.81 4.35 3.01
C ILE A 457 26.09 4.76 3.71
N ASP A 458 27.02 5.28 2.93
CA ASP A 458 28.26 5.89 3.39
C ASP A 458 28.04 7.32 3.90
N LYS A 459 28.99 7.81 4.71
CA LYS A 459 28.84 9.04 5.51
C LYS A 459 28.70 10.33 4.72
N ASP A 460 29.02 10.28 3.43
CA ASP A 460 29.02 11.40 2.51
C ASP A 460 27.80 11.40 1.57
N GLN A 461 26.93 10.38 1.66
CA GLN A 461 25.65 10.30 0.95
C GLN A 461 24.49 11.03 1.66
N VAL A 462 24.64 11.42 2.93
CA VAL A 462 23.59 12.16 3.65
C VAL A 462 24.14 13.35 4.43
N PHE A 463 23.49 14.51 4.27
CA PHE A 463 23.71 15.69 5.09
C PHE A 463 22.63 15.77 6.18
N ILE A 464 23.00 16.02 7.44
CA ILE A 464 22.04 16.13 8.55
C ILE A 464 22.34 17.39 9.37
N GLY A 465 21.62 18.48 9.13
CA GLY A 465 21.80 19.76 9.82
C GLY A 465 20.73 20.01 10.87
N VAL A 466 21.12 20.38 12.10
CA VAL A 466 20.20 20.89 13.12
C VAL A 466 20.09 22.41 13.02
N LEU A 467 18.86 22.94 13.03
CA LEU A 467 18.56 24.36 12.91
C LEU A 467 17.67 24.83 14.07
N GLY A 468 18.32 25.41 15.10
CA GLY A 468 17.64 26.02 16.25
C GLY A 468 17.20 27.47 16.05
N GLN A 469 17.61 28.11 14.96
CA GLN A 469 17.26 29.48 14.58
C GLN A 469 17.26 29.62 13.05
N GLY A 470 16.58 30.64 12.52
CA GLY A 470 16.53 30.92 11.08
C GLY A 470 17.43 32.06 10.61
N PRO A 471 17.17 32.62 9.41
CA PRO A 471 18.02 33.61 8.76
C PRO A 471 18.19 34.94 9.50
N GLN A 472 17.21 35.35 10.31
CA GLN A 472 17.25 36.56 11.14
C GLN A 472 17.71 36.25 12.58
N ASN A 473 18.18 35.02 12.83
CA ASN A 473 18.52 34.48 14.15
C ASN A 473 17.34 34.42 15.13
N ILE A 474 16.09 34.38 14.62
CA ILE A 474 14.90 34.19 15.46
C ILE A 474 14.87 32.73 15.92
N PRO A 475 14.74 32.42 17.23
CA PRO A 475 14.77 31.05 17.72
C PRO A 475 13.59 30.18 17.24
N LEU A 476 13.89 29.10 16.54
CA LEU A 476 12.92 28.14 16.02
C LEU A 476 12.71 27.01 17.03
N THR A 477 11.77 27.21 17.95
CA THR A 477 11.29 26.16 18.88
C THR A 477 9.82 25.87 18.58
N ALA A 478 9.54 24.75 17.90
CA ALA A 478 8.22 24.39 17.39
C ALA A 478 7.34 23.75 18.48
N ILE A 479 6.98 24.55 19.49
CA ILE A 479 5.93 24.26 20.47
C ILE A 479 4.68 25.07 20.14
N TYR A 480 3.49 24.55 20.50
CA TYR A 480 2.19 25.15 20.15
C TYR A 480 2.15 26.67 20.33
N LYS A 481 2.52 27.17 21.53
CA LYS A 481 2.56 28.62 21.85
C LYS A 481 3.36 29.42 20.83
N ASN A 482 4.56 28.97 20.47
CA ASN A 482 5.48 29.69 19.59
C ASN A 482 5.02 29.62 18.13
N THR A 483 4.48 28.47 17.70
CA THR A 483 3.97 28.29 16.33
C THR A 483 2.77 29.17 15.97
N LEU A 484 2.13 29.82 16.96
CA LEU A 484 1.09 30.82 16.74
C LEU A 484 1.64 32.23 16.46
N GLY A 485 2.90 32.52 16.80
CA GLY A 485 3.52 33.82 16.61
C GLY A 485 4.04 34.03 15.20
N TYR A 486 3.79 35.20 14.62
CA TYR A 486 4.24 35.52 13.25
C TYR A 486 5.75 35.45 13.07
N ASP A 487 6.54 35.81 14.08
CA ASP A 487 8.02 35.74 14.03
C ASP A 487 8.51 34.33 13.71
N PHE A 488 7.93 33.31 14.37
CA PHE A 488 8.25 31.90 14.10
C PHE A 488 7.79 31.47 12.70
N GLN A 489 6.59 31.91 12.29
CA GLN A 489 6.01 31.53 11.00
C GLN A 489 6.81 32.11 9.85
N ASP A 490 7.11 33.41 9.88
CA ASP A 490 7.87 34.11 8.84
C ASP A 490 9.31 33.58 8.76
N GLU A 491 9.96 33.38 9.92
CA GLU A 491 11.33 32.86 9.96
C GLU A 491 11.44 31.42 9.42
N LEU A 492 10.48 30.55 9.79
CA LEU A 492 10.39 29.21 9.22
C LEU A 492 10.19 29.26 7.70
N GLY A 493 9.39 30.22 7.19
CA GLY A 493 9.17 30.38 5.76
C GLY A 493 10.42 30.80 5.00
N ARG A 494 11.24 31.69 5.59
CA ARG A 494 12.54 32.08 5.00
C ARG A 494 13.55 30.94 5.02
N LEU A 495 13.56 30.12 6.08
CA LEU A 495 14.36 28.89 6.14
C LEU A 495 13.94 27.92 5.04
N VAL A 496 12.63 27.66 4.89
CA VAL A 496 12.10 26.76 3.84
C VAL A 496 12.43 27.30 2.44
N LEU A 497 12.35 28.62 2.22
CA LEU A 497 12.75 29.25 0.96
C LEU A 497 14.23 29.00 0.64
N GLY A 498 15.16 29.27 1.56
CA GLY A 498 16.60 29.05 1.33
C GLY A 498 16.95 27.59 1.04
N VAL A 499 16.22 26.63 1.62
CA VAL A 499 16.37 25.20 1.30
C VAL A 499 15.84 24.88 -0.10
N CYS A 500 14.76 25.54 -0.54
CA CYS A 500 14.19 25.38 -1.88
C CYS A 500 15.04 26.04 -2.99
N GLU A 501 15.77 27.10 -2.66
CA GLU A 501 16.78 27.74 -3.52
C GLU A 501 18.01 26.82 -3.75
N ILE A 502 18.42 26.07 -2.72
CA ILE A 502 19.63 25.23 -2.77
C ILE A 502 19.36 23.81 -3.29
N VAL A 503 18.33 23.13 -2.80
CA VAL A 503 18.12 21.69 -3.05
C VAL A 503 17.29 21.48 -4.34
N PRO A 504 17.78 20.74 -5.34
CA PRO A 504 17.02 20.42 -6.55
C PRO A 504 15.93 19.37 -6.31
N TYR A 505 15.02 19.23 -7.27
CA TYR A 505 13.98 18.20 -7.33
C TYR A 505 13.04 18.24 -6.12
N GLY A 506 12.70 17.08 -5.54
CA GLY A 506 11.73 16.93 -4.45
C GLY A 506 12.27 17.33 -3.08
N VAL A 507 11.53 18.23 -2.42
CA VAL A 507 11.68 18.55 -0.99
C VAL A 507 10.40 18.13 -0.26
N LEU A 508 10.55 17.46 0.89
CA LEU A 508 9.47 17.11 1.81
C LEU A 508 9.57 17.99 3.06
N CYS A 509 8.46 18.56 3.52
CA CYS A 509 8.42 19.38 4.74
C CYS A 509 7.37 18.84 5.71
N PHE A 510 7.83 18.20 6.79
CA PHE A 510 6.97 17.57 7.79
C PHE A 510 6.58 18.57 8.89
N LEU A 511 5.27 18.72 9.10
CA LEU A 511 4.66 19.60 10.10
C LEU A 511 3.90 18.79 11.16
N SER A 512 3.80 19.34 12.38
CA SER A 512 3.17 18.67 13.52
C SER A 512 1.64 18.56 13.46
N SER A 513 0.94 19.36 12.64
CA SER A 513 -0.51 19.28 12.46
C SER A 513 -1.00 20.05 11.23
N TYR A 514 -2.18 19.67 10.71
CA TYR A 514 -2.88 20.47 9.68
C TYR A 514 -3.21 21.90 10.15
N SER A 515 -3.42 22.15 11.47
CA SER A 515 -3.67 23.52 11.95
C SER A 515 -2.43 24.43 11.86
N LEU A 516 -1.22 23.86 11.91
CA LEU A 516 0.00 24.59 11.62
C LEU A 516 0.14 24.84 10.12
N LEU A 517 -0.10 23.81 9.30
CA LEU A 517 -0.09 23.91 7.83
C LEU A 517 -0.99 25.06 7.32
N ASP A 518 -2.25 25.08 7.75
CA ASP A 518 -3.22 26.09 7.32
C ASP A 518 -2.73 27.53 7.65
N LYS A 519 -2.20 27.74 8.87
CA LYS A 519 -1.68 29.03 9.33
C LYS A 519 -0.42 29.48 8.59
N LEU A 520 0.49 28.55 8.29
CA LEU A 520 1.67 28.86 7.47
C LEU A 520 1.26 29.24 6.04
N PHE A 521 0.28 28.55 5.45
CA PHE A 521 -0.23 28.91 4.12
C PHE A 521 -0.92 30.29 4.12
N GLU A 522 -1.76 30.58 5.12
CA GLU A 522 -2.40 31.89 5.29
C GLU A 522 -1.37 33.02 5.47
N ARG A 523 -0.40 32.84 6.38
CA ARG A 523 0.65 33.82 6.67
C ARG A 523 1.60 34.04 5.50
N TRP A 524 2.04 32.98 4.83
CA TRP A 524 3.00 33.09 3.72
C TRP A 524 2.35 33.58 2.43
N SER A 525 1.05 33.33 2.22
CA SER A 525 0.32 33.95 1.11
C SER A 525 0.10 35.44 1.34
N SER A 526 -0.31 35.85 2.55
CA SER A 526 -0.53 37.27 2.88
C SER A 526 0.76 38.11 2.96
N THR A 527 1.92 37.49 3.14
CA THR A 527 3.24 38.16 3.09
C THR A 527 3.97 38.03 1.75
N GLY A 528 3.40 37.35 0.76
CA GLY A 528 4.04 37.05 -0.53
C GLY A 528 5.24 36.09 -0.45
N LEU A 529 5.51 35.50 0.72
CA LEU A 529 6.60 34.55 0.94
C LEU A 529 6.32 33.20 0.27
N MET A 530 5.05 32.81 0.16
CA MET A 530 4.62 31.60 -0.56
C MET A 530 4.95 31.69 -2.06
N ASP A 531 4.85 32.88 -2.66
CA ASP A 531 5.08 33.06 -4.09
C ASP A 531 6.58 33.01 -4.43
N LYS A 532 7.45 33.51 -3.56
CA LYS A 532 8.91 33.31 -3.65
C LYS A 532 9.32 31.83 -3.55
N ILE A 533 8.58 31.04 -2.78
CA ILE A 533 8.78 29.58 -2.74
C ILE A 533 8.29 28.96 -4.06
N ARG A 534 7.15 29.43 -4.62
CA ARG A 534 6.61 28.98 -5.92
C ARG A 534 7.51 29.30 -7.13
N GLU A 535 8.27 30.40 -7.08
CA GLU A 535 9.31 30.73 -8.06
C GLU A 535 10.38 29.64 -8.17
N HIS A 536 10.64 28.90 -7.07
CA HIS A 536 11.69 27.88 -6.97
C HIS A 536 11.18 26.43 -6.93
N LYS A 537 9.94 26.19 -6.48
CA LYS A 537 9.33 24.87 -6.33
C LYS A 537 7.83 24.90 -6.57
N SER A 538 7.31 23.95 -7.34
CA SER A 538 5.87 23.68 -7.37
C SER A 538 5.39 23.19 -6.00
N VAL A 539 4.52 23.95 -5.32
CA VAL A 539 4.11 23.69 -3.94
C VAL A 539 2.85 22.82 -3.85
N PHE A 540 2.94 21.73 -3.09
CA PHE A 540 1.87 20.78 -2.79
C PHE A 540 1.70 20.61 -1.28
N CYS A 541 0.54 20.13 -0.83
CA CYS A 541 0.29 19.83 0.58
C CYS A 541 -0.57 18.57 0.76
N GLU A 542 -0.39 17.87 1.88
CA GLU A 542 -1.11 16.65 2.19
C GLU A 542 -2.61 16.93 2.41
N PRO A 543 -3.52 16.26 1.67
CA PRO A 543 -4.95 16.52 1.78
C PRO A 543 -5.51 15.99 3.09
N ARG A 544 -6.45 16.74 3.69
CA ARG A 544 -7.19 16.29 4.88
C ARG A 544 -8.07 15.06 4.59
N ARG A 545 -8.55 14.87 3.34
CA ARG A 545 -9.33 13.69 2.90
C ARG A 545 -8.47 12.71 2.08
N ASN A 546 -8.99 11.53 1.75
CA ASN A 546 -8.21 10.50 1.04
C ASN A 546 -8.44 10.49 -0.49
N ASN A 547 -9.54 11.08 -0.95
CA ASN A 547 -9.90 11.13 -2.37
C ASN A 547 -9.03 12.07 -3.21
N GLU A 548 -8.36 13.05 -2.60
CA GLU A 548 -7.46 14.00 -3.29
C GLU A 548 -5.99 13.54 -3.33
N LEU A 549 -5.64 12.44 -2.62
CA LEU A 549 -4.23 12.07 -2.39
C LEU A 549 -3.51 11.60 -3.66
N GLU A 550 -4.19 10.82 -4.51
CA GLU A 550 -3.57 10.25 -5.71
C GLU A 550 -3.31 11.33 -6.78
N ASP A 551 -4.20 12.33 -6.92
CA ASP A 551 -4.01 13.49 -7.79
C ASP A 551 -2.86 14.40 -7.31
N ILE A 552 -2.78 14.67 -6.00
CA ILE A 552 -1.72 15.50 -5.41
C ILE A 552 -0.34 14.85 -5.56
N MET A 553 -0.25 13.53 -5.34
CA MET A 553 1.01 12.79 -5.55
C MET A 553 1.40 12.72 -7.03
N LEU A 554 0.43 12.56 -7.94
CA LEU A 554 0.69 12.62 -9.39
C LEU A 554 1.23 14.00 -9.80
N GLY A 555 0.65 15.09 -9.29
CA GLY A 555 1.16 16.45 -9.50
C GLY A 555 2.59 16.64 -8.99
N TYR A 556 2.87 16.19 -7.76
CA TYR A 556 4.21 16.26 -7.16
C TYR A 556 5.27 15.55 -8.00
N PHE A 557 5.03 14.29 -8.36
CA PHE A 557 5.96 13.50 -9.18
C PHE A 557 6.12 14.06 -10.59
N THR A 558 5.06 14.64 -11.17
CA THR A 558 5.11 15.26 -12.52
C THR A 558 5.98 16.52 -12.51
N ALA A 559 5.81 17.40 -11.52
CA ALA A 559 6.61 18.63 -11.40
C ALA A 559 8.11 18.34 -11.19
N ILE A 560 8.45 17.23 -10.52
CA ILE A 560 9.84 16.79 -10.37
C ILE A 560 10.42 16.32 -11.69
N LYS A 561 9.70 15.48 -12.44
CA LYS A 561 10.14 15.03 -13.78
C LYS A 561 10.32 16.18 -14.79
N GLN A 562 9.47 17.19 -14.71
CA GLN A 562 9.62 18.41 -15.51
C GLN A 562 10.92 19.16 -15.15
N ALA A 563 11.29 19.22 -13.87
CA ALA A 563 12.57 19.81 -13.44
C ALA A 563 13.80 18.95 -13.77
N GLU A 564 13.66 17.62 -13.89
CA GLU A 564 14.70 16.74 -14.43
C GLU A 564 14.95 17.04 -15.92
N GLN A 565 13.87 17.08 -16.72
CA GLN A 565 13.93 17.40 -18.15
C GLN A 565 14.48 18.81 -18.41
N ASN A 566 14.12 19.78 -17.56
CA ASN A 566 14.55 21.17 -17.66
C ASN A 566 15.90 21.48 -16.97
N ALA A 567 16.61 20.48 -16.44
CA ALA A 567 17.80 20.69 -15.61
C ALA A 567 18.95 21.48 -16.27
N ASN A 568 19.00 21.47 -17.62
CA ASN A 568 19.97 22.21 -18.44
C ASN A 568 19.45 23.58 -18.93
N THR A 569 18.32 24.05 -18.40
CA THR A 569 17.68 25.33 -18.78
C THR A 569 17.69 26.31 -17.61
N ASN A 570 17.67 27.62 -17.90
CA ASN A 570 17.66 28.68 -16.88
C ASN A 570 16.28 28.88 -16.23
N THR A 571 15.58 27.81 -15.88
CA THR A 571 14.32 27.85 -15.11
C THR A 571 14.59 27.98 -13.62
N THR A 572 13.98 28.96 -12.95
CA THR A 572 14.08 29.15 -11.49
C THR A 572 13.42 28.01 -10.71
N ASN A 573 12.33 27.45 -11.24
CA ASN A 573 11.63 26.32 -10.62
C ASN A 573 12.42 25.03 -10.87
N THR A 574 12.98 24.47 -9.80
CA THR A 574 13.86 23.28 -9.83
C THR A 574 13.18 22.03 -9.30
N GLY A 575 11.85 21.98 -9.15
CA GLY A 575 11.14 20.76 -8.75
C GLY A 575 9.87 21.02 -7.93
N ALA A 576 9.71 20.31 -6.81
CA ALA A 576 8.49 20.41 -6.01
C ALA A 576 8.75 20.37 -4.50
N LEU A 577 7.92 21.09 -3.76
CA LEU A 577 7.89 21.12 -2.29
C LEU A 577 6.56 20.53 -1.82
N LEU A 578 6.61 19.50 -0.97
CA LEU A 578 5.42 18.83 -0.44
C LEU A 578 5.37 18.97 1.07
N PHE A 579 4.39 19.73 1.55
CA PHE A 579 4.08 19.79 2.98
C PHE A 579 3.26 18.56 3.39
N THR A 580 3.75 17.83 4.39
CA THR A 580 3.14 16.59 4.90
C THR A 580 3.06 16.63 6.41
N ILE A 581 2.16 15.83 7.00
CA ILE A 581 1.98 15.77 8.45
C ILE A 581 2.70 14.55 9.01
N PHE A 582 3.37 14.67 10.17
CA PHE A 582 3.90 13.50 10.87
C PHE A 582 2.74 12.59 11.32
N ARG A 583 2.83 11.27 11.07
CA ARG A 583 1.71 10.30 11.17
C ARG A 583 0.57 10.59 10.17
N GLY A 584 0.81 11.47 9.21
CA GLY A 584 -0.05 11.73 8.06
C GLY A 584 0.14 10.66 6.98
N LYS A 585 -0.74 10.68 5.98
CA LYS A 585 -0.87 9.63 4.95
C LYS A 585 0.36 9.50 4.07
N ILE A 586 1.13 10.57 3.95
CA ILE A 586 2.35 10.62 3.13
C ILE A 586 3.57 10.16 3.93
N SER A 587 3.52 10.25 5.27
CA SER A 587 4.56 9.67 6.14
C SER A 587 4.57 8.13 6.13
N GLU A 588 3.50 7.50 5.65
CA GLU A 588 3.27 6.04 5.71
C GLU A 588 3.06 5.43 4.31
N GLY A 589 3.87 4.43 3.94
CA GLY A 589 3.60 3.56 2.79
C GLY A 589 3.74 4.16 1.38
N ILE A 590 4.06 5.46 1.25
CA ILE A 590 4.50 6.07 -0.01
C ILE A 590 6.01 5.90 -0.17
N ASP A 591 6.44 5.62 -1.40
CA ASP A 591 7.85 5.49 -1.77
C ASP A 591 8.36 6.79 -2.43
N PHE A 592 9.60 7.16 -2.11
CA PHE A 592 10.26 8.41 -2.53
C PHE A 592 11.72 8.10 -2.88
N ALA A 593 11.93 7.31 -3.93
CA ALA A 593 13.27 7.04 -4.44
C ALA A 593 13.89 8.27 -5.11
N ASP A 594 15.21 8.37 -5.06
CA ASP A 594 16.00 9.30 -5.87
C ASP A 594 15.53 10.76 -5.77
N ASN A 595 15.25 11.39 -6.91
CA ASN A 595 14.92 12.80 -7.03
C ASN A 595 13.57 13.16 -6.40
N TYR A 596 12.74 12.19 -6.03
CA TYR A 596 11.46 12.44 -5.37
C TYR A 596 11.60 12.92 -3.91
N ALA A 597 12.76 12.81 -3.26
CA ALA A 597 12.99 13.37 -1.91
C ALA A 597 14.46 13.70 -1.59
N ARG A 598 15.09 14.61 -2.35
CA ARG A 598 16.46 15.08 -2.08
C ARG A 598 16.62 15.89 -0.79
N SER A 599 15.54 16.37 -0.17
CA SER A 599 15.58 16.91 1.20
C SER A 599 14.33 16.61 2.01
N VAL A 600 14.52 16.32 3.30
CA VAL A 600 13.48 16.22 4.34
C VAL A 600 13.71 17.31 5.38
N ILE A 601 12.80 18.29 5.42
CA ILE A 601 12.70 19.30 6.47
C ILE A 601 11.76 18.77 7.56
N SER A 602 12.26 18.67 8.79
CA SER A 602 11.51 18.22 9.97
C SER A 602 11.23 19.42 10.87
N VAL A 603 10.01 19.96 10.84
CA VAL A 603 9.63 21.11 11.68
C VAL A 603 9.12 20.63 13.04
N GLY A 604 9.98 20.74 14.05
CA GLY A 604 9.69 20.31 15.42
C GLY A 604 9.89 18.82 15.68
N ILE A 605 9.36 18.40 16.84
CA ILE A 605 9.36 17.01 17.31
C ILE A 605 7.88 16.55 17.40
N PRO A 606 7.47 15.47 16.71
CA PRO A 606 6.06 15.09 16.53
C PRO A 606 5.47 14.32 17.72
N PHE A 607 5.47 14.98 18.88
CA PHE A 607 4.78 14.53 20.08
C PHE A 607 3.28 14.33 19.82
N PRO A 608 2.68 13.20 20.27
CA PRO A 608 1.23 13.02 20.28
C PRO A 608 0.53 14.15 21.06
N SER A 609 -0.71 14.48 20.72
CA SER A 609 -1.42 15.58 21.39
C SER A 609 -1.58 15.31 22.89
N VAL A 610 -1.16 16.27 23.73
CA VAL A 610 -1.43 16.21 25.18
C VAL A 610 -2.91 16.40 25.54
N GLN A 611 -3.72 16.85 24.59
CA GLN A 611 -5.17 17.00 24.77
C GLN A 611 -5.94 15.70 24.50
N ASP A 612 -5.36 14.76 23.75
CA ASP A 612 -5.94 13.43 23.51
C ASP A 612 -6.00 12.64 24.83
N GLU A 613 -7.21 12.26 25.22
CA GLU A 613 -7.45 11.55 26.49
C GLU A 613 -6.78 10.18 26.51
N LYS A 614 -6.71 9.47 25.37
CA LYS A 614 -5.99 8.18 25.31
C LYS A 614 -4.50 8.35 25.58
N VAL A 615 -3.91 9.46 25.14
CA VAL A 615 -2.50 9.80 25.41
C VAL A 615 -2.29 10.12 26.89
N LYS A 616 -3.20 10.89 27.52
CA LYS A 616 -3.14 11.16 28.97
C LYS A 616 -3.24 9.87 29.79
N LEU A 617 -4.29 9.08 29.53
CA LEU A 617 -4.57 7.83 30.22
C LEU A 617 -3.44 6.81 30.05
N LYS A 618 -2.91 6.63 28.84
CA LYS A 618 -1.79 5.73 28.58
C LYS A 618 -0.51 6.14 29.33
N LYS A 619 -0.23 7.45 29.46
CA LYS A 619 0.89 7.94 30.27
C LYS A 619 0.70 7.60 31.75
N VAL A 620 -0.46 7.94 32.33
CA VAL A 620 -0.78 7.65 33.74
C VAL A 620 -0.72 6.14 34.01
N TYR A 621 -1.32 5.32 33.14
CA TYR A 621 -1.25 3.86 33.21
C TYR A 621 0.18 3.34 33.20
N ASN A 622 1.05 3.87 32.32
CA ASN A 622 2.46 3.50 32.27
C ASN A 622 3.24 3.91 33.52
N ASP A 623 3.02 5.11 34.05
CA ASP A 623 3.63 5.56 35.30
C ASP A 623 3.22 4.64 36.47
N THR A 624 1.92 4.37 36.62
CA THR A 624 1.34 3.46 37.63
C THR A 624 1.88 2.03 37.53
N HIS A 625 1.97 1.48 36.32
CA HIS A 625 2.34 0.08 36.10
C HIS A 625 3.83 -0.14 35.80
N SER A 626 4.65 0.91 35.81
CA SER A 626 6.08 0.85 35.50
C SER A 626 6.82 -0.24 36.30
N GLN A 627 6.61 -0.31 37.61
CA GLN A 627 7.21 -1.34 38.47
C GLN A 627 6.49 -2.70 38.33
N LYS A 628 5.15 -2.71 38.34
CA LYS A 628 4.33 -3.94 38.34
C LYS A 628 4.42 -4.75 37.03
N LYS A 629 4.69 -4.09 35.91
CA LYS A 629 4.68 -4.68 34.55
C LYS A 629 5.94 -4.40 33.74
N GLY A 630 6.96 -3.76 34.34
CA GLY A 630 8.21 -3.42 33.65
C GLY A 630 8.07 -2.36 32.56
N LEU A 631 6.99 -1.57 32.57
CA LEU A 631 6.71 -0.55 31.56
C LEU A 631 7.61 0.67 31.72
N LEU A 632 7.97 1.29 30.59
CA LEU A 632 8.58 2.62 30.60
C LEU A 632 7.60 3.64 31.19
N LYS A 633 8.13 4.60 31.96
CA LYS A 633 7.35 5.72 32.51
C LYS A 633 6.62 6.47 31.40
N GLY A 634 5.47 7.07 31.72
CA GLY A 634 4.62 7.80 30.78
C GLY A 634 5.36 8.96 30.10
N GLY A 635 6.34 9.58 30.76
CA GLY A 635 7.25 10.56 30.16
C GLY A 635 8.13 9.98 29.05
N ASP A 636 8.78 8.84 29.30
CA ASP A 636 9.70 8.19 28.37
C ASP A 636 8.98 7.54 27.20
N TRP A 637 7.88 6.83 27.46
CA TRP A 637 6.97 6.31 26.44
C TRP A 637 6.52 7.43 25.48
N TYR A 638 6.08 8.57 26.03
CA TYR A 638 5.61 9.71 25.24
C TYR A 638 6.70 10.34 24.36
N GLN A 639 7.96 10.37 24.83
CA GLN A 639 9.10 10.75 23.99
C GLN A 639 9.35 9.72 22.88
N ILE A 640 9.38 8.43 23.19
CA ILE A 640 9.66 7.36 22.21
C ILE A 640 8.61 7.35 21.09
N GLN A 641 7.33 7.54 21.41
CA GLN A 641 6.30 7.67 20.37
C GLN A 641 6.57 8.85 19.43
N ALA A 642 7.09 9.97 19.93
CA ALA A 642 7.48 11.12 19.10
C ALA A 642 8.69 10.79 18.21
N PHE A 643 9.74 10.20 18.77
CA PHE A 643 10.96 9.89 18.02
C PHE A 643 10.80 8.75 17.00
N ARG A 644 9.90 7.78 17.22
CA ARG A 644 9.50 6.81 16.18
C ARG A 644 8.91 7.48 14.94
N ALA A 645 7.93 8.38 15.13
CA ALA A 645 7.28 9.10 14.04
C ALA A 645 8.23 10.09 13.34
N LEU A 646 9.18 10.68 14.09
CA LEU A 646 10.26 11.46 13.50
C LEU A 646 11.16 10.60 12.62
N ASN A 647 11.77 9.55 13.17
CA ASN A 647 12.72 8.68 12.45
C ASN A 647 12.08 8.06 11.19
N GLN A 648 10.77 7.78 11.21
CA GLN A 648 10.00 7.32 10.04
C GLN A 648 9.93 8.38 8.92
N ALA A 649 9.78 9.66 9.26
CA ALA A 649 9.80 10.75 8.30
C ALA A 649 11.21 11.02 7.77
N LEU A 650 12.23 10.96 8.64
CA LEU A 650 13.64 11.15 8.24
C LEU A 650 14.11 10.09 7.23
N GLY A 651 13.65 8.84 7.37
CA GLY A 651 13.94 7.74 6.44
C GLY A 651 13.26 7.84 5.06
N ARG A 652 12.63 8.97 4.71
CA ARG A 652 11.98 9.17 3.39
C ARG A 652 12.91 9.73 2.31
N CYS A 653 14.10 10.23 2.65
CA CYS A 653 15.06 10.80 1.69
C CYS A 653 16.17 9.84 1.20
N ILE A 654 16.11 8.56 1.59
CA ILE A 654 17.10 7.54 1.19
C ILE A 654 16.36 6.21 0.98
N ARG A 655 16.38 5.67 -0.25
CA ARG A 655 15.69 4.42 -0.61
C ARG A 655 16.62 3.25 -0.91
N HIS A 656 17.85 3.49 -1.37
CA HIS A 656 18.84 2.46 -1.69
C HIS A 656 20.28 2.89 -1.44
N ARG A 657 21.21 1.93 -1.53
CA ARG A 657 22.65 2.10 -1.23
C ARG A 657 23.42 3.09 -2.13
N TYR A 658 22.80 3.61 -3.18
CA TYR A 658 23.39 4.58 -4.12
C TYR A 658 22.64 5.92 -4.08
N ASP A 659 21.64 6.03 -3.20
CA ASP A 659 20.80 7.21 -3.07
C ASP A 659 21.49 8.28 -2.20
N TRP A 660 21.03 9.52 -2.25
CA TRP A 660 21.58 10.63 -1.46
C TRP A 660 20.51 11.68 -1.13
N GLY A 661 20.66 12.35 0.02
CA GLY A 661 19.69 13.35 0.45
C GLY A 661 20.14 14.21 1.62
N ALA A 662 19.40 15.28 1.88
CA ALA A 662 19.59 16.16 3.04
C ALA A 662 18.46 16.01 4.06
N ILE A 663 18.80 16.16 5.34
CA ILE A 663 17.87 16.16 6.46
C ILE A 663 18.10 17.44 7.26
N LEU A 664 17.04 18.19 7.52
CA LEU A 664 17.08 19.43 8.30
C LEU A 664 16.15 19.31 9.51
N LEU A 665 16.76 19.28 10.70
CA LEU A 665 16.07 19.13 11.97
C LEU A 665 15.80 20.51 12.58
N VAL A 666 14.63 21.07 12.28
CA VAL A 666 14.26 22.45 12.61
C VAL A 666 13.55 22.51 13.97
N ASP A 667 14.34 22.39 15.04
CA ASP A 667 13.94 22.74 16.40
C ASP A 667 15.16 22.94 17.33
N LEU A 668 15.21 24.02 18.10
CA LEU A 668 16.26 24.29 19.09
C LEU A 668 16.41 23.16 20.12
N ARG A 669 15.32 22.43 20.42
CA ARG A 669 15.34 21.29 21.35
C ARG A 669 16.16 20.09 20.86
N PHE A 670 16.47 19.99 19.56
CA PHE A 670 17.28 18.87 19.06
C PHE A 670 18.68 18.82 19.70
N ASN A 671 19.22 19.97 20.13
CA ASN A 671 20.46 20.06 20.90
C ASN A 671 20.45 19.20 22.18
N SER A 672 19.28 18.95 22.78
CA SER A 672 19.10 18.13 23.98
C SER A 672 18.62 16.70 23.72
N PHE A 673 18.28 16.35 22.48
CA PHE A 673 17.60 15.08 22.14
C PHE A 673 18.29 14.23 21.06
N GLN A 674 19.54 14.54 20.68
CA GLN A 674 20.27 13.80 19.64
C GLN A 674 20.35 12.28 19.89
N GLU A 675 20.54 11.87 21.14
CA GLU A 675 20.57 10.46 21.57
C GLU A 675 19.26 9.69 21.33
N LYS A 676 18.13 10.38 21.03
CA LYS A 676 16.83 9.77 20.71
C LYS A 676 16.62 9.56 19.18
N LEU A 677 17.52 10.08 18.35
CA LEU A 677 17.51 9.86 16.89
C LEU A 677 18.04 8.46 16.56
N SER A 678 17.64 7.89 15.43
CA SER A 678 18.14 6.57 14.98
C SER A 678 19.66 6.56 14.84
N LYS A 679 20.30 5.41 15.12
CA LYS A 679 21.76 5.23 15.14
C LYS A 679 22.50 5.79 13.91
N TRP A 680 21.89 5.69 12.74
CA TRP A 680 22.47 6.20 11.49
C TRP A 680 22.33 7.71 11.32
N VAL A 681 21.27 8.31 11.87
CA VAL A 681 21.08 9.77 11.91
C VAL A 681 22.04 10.39 12.93
N ARG A 682 21.99 9.97 14.20
CA ARG A 682 22.77 10.57 15.30
C ARG A 682 24.28 10.64 15.02
N ASN A 683 24.84 9.64 14.33
CA ASN A 683 26.27 9.56 14.01
C ASN A 683 26.70 10.49 12.86
N GLN A 684 25.77 11.25 12.28
CA GLN A 684 25.97 12.14 11.14
C GLN A 684 25.36 13.54 11.36
N VAL A 685 24.73 13.79 12.52
CA VAL A 685 24.19 15.10 12.89
C VAL A 685 25.30 16.13 12.98
N GLN A 686 25.16 17.21 12.22
CA GLN A 686 25.97 18.42 12.32
C GLN A 686 25.24 19.44 13.20
N LEU A 687 26.02 20.09 14.09
CA LEU A 687 25.61 21.25 14.86
C LEU A 687 26.27 22.51 14.27
N PRO A 688 25.72 23.09 13.18
CA PRO A 688 26.24 24.32 12.60
C PRO A 688 26.09 25.50 13.59
N SER A 689 27.07 26.39 13.61
CA SER A 689 27.09 27.55 14.53
C SER A 689 26.09 28.65 14.18
N SER A 690 25.54 28.63 12.96
CA SER A 690 24.55 29.58 12.47
C SER A 690 23.71 28.97 11.34
N TYR A 691 22.57 29.61 11.02
CA TYR A 691 21.78 29.30 9.82
C TYR A 691 22.63 29.35 8.55
N SER A 692 23.45 30.41 8.37
CA SER A 692 24.26 30.61 7.17
C SER A 692 25.28 29.49 6.97
N SER A 693 25.96 29.06 8.03
CA SER A 693 26.90 27.92 7.98
C SER A 693 26.20 26.61 7.63
N CYS A 694 24.96 26.40 8.09
CA CYS A 694 24.17 25.23 7.70
C CYS A 694 23.84 25.23 6.20
N MET A 695 23.43 26.39 5.66
CA MET A 695 23.09 26.53 4.25
C MET A 695 24.31 26.44 3.33
N GLU A 696 25.46 26.96 3.76
CA GLU A 696 26.73 26.81 3.04
C GLU A 696 27.14 25.33 2.96
N ASN A 697 27.16 24.61 4.08
CA ASN A 697 27.46 23.17 4.09
C ASN A 697 26.46 22.36 3.25
N LEU A 698 25.15 22.69 3.33
CA LEU A 698 24.10 22.07 2.52
C LEU A 698 24.35 22.29 1.02
N LYS A 699 24.71 23.51 0.62
CA LYS A 699 25.04 23.86 -0.76
C LYS A 699 26.27 23.09 -1.25
N THR A 700 27.36 23.04 -0.46
CA THR A 700 28.55 22.25 -0.80
C THR A 700 28.22 20.76 -1.00
N PHE A 701 27.38 20.19 -0.13
CA PHE A 701 26.91 18.80 -0.23
C PHE A 701 26.09 18.56 -1.51
N VAL A 702 25.11 19.41 -1.80
CA VAL A 702 24.28 19.32 -3.01
C VAL A 702 25.11 19.49 -4.29
N GLU A 703 26.04 20.45 -4.31
CA GLU A 703 26.92 20.66 -5.45
C GLU A 703 27.87 19.48 -5.72
N LYS A 704 28.38 18.83 -4.66
CA LYS A 704 29.19 17.61 -4.80
C LYS A 704 28.39 16.53 -5.53
N HIS A 705 27.21 16.18 -5.02
CA HIS A 705 26.40 15.09 -5.59
C HIS A 705 25.91 15.38 -7.02
N ARG A 706 25.56 16.64 -7.34
CA ARG A 706 25.23 17.02 -8.72
C ARG A 706 26.41 16.85 -9.68
N LYS A 707 27.62 17.27 -9.29
CA LYS A 707 28.84 17.10 -10.09
C LYS A 707 29.20 15.61 -10.27
N GLU A 708 29.04 14.80 -9.22
CA GLU A 708 29.27 13.36 -9.31
C GLU A 708 28.27 12.61 -10.20
N ILE A 709 26.99 13.02 -10.23
CA ILE A 709 25.98 12.46 -11.13
C ILE A 709 26.33 12.83 -12.57
N GLN A 710 26.58 14.11 -12.84
CA GLN A 710 26.95 14.58 -14.18
C GLN A 710 28.19 13.84 -14.72
N GLN A 711 29.24 13.70 -13.92
CA GLN A 711 30.46 12.96 -14.30
C GLN A 711 30.25 11.45 -14.51
N LYS A 712 29.21 10.85 -13.90
CA LYS A 712 28.81 9.46 -14.14
C LYS A 712 28.04 9.34 -15.45
N GLU A 713 27.14 10.28 -15.75
CA GLU A 713 26.39 10.32 -17.02
C GLU A 713 27.29 10.61 -18.23
N GLU A 714 28.22 11.57 -18.11
CA GLU A 714 29.22 11.89 -19.13
C GLU A 714 30.13 10.69 -19.42
N ARG A 715 30.59 9.99 -18.37
CA ARG A 715 31.36 8.76 -18.50
C ARG A 715 30.57 7.63 -19.16
N PHE A 716 29.31 7.43 -18.77
CA PHE A 716 28.49 6.34 -19.30
C PHE A 716 28.22 6.53 -20.80
N LYS A 717 28.00 7.78 -21.24
CA LYS A 717 27.93 8.13 -22.67
C LYS A 717 29.23 7.81 -23.39
N LEU A 718 30.37 8.27 -22.87
CA LEU A 718 31.69 7.93 -23.44
C LEU A 718 31.93 6.41 -23.50
N GLU A 719 31.53 5.64 -22.48
CA GLU A 719 31.64 4.17 -22.50
C GLU A 719 30.69 3.54 -23.54
N GLU A 720 29.49 4.09 -23.75
CA GLU A 720 28.53 3.64 -24.77
C GLU A 720 28.96 4.01 -26.20
N ASP A 721 29.47 5.22 -26.40
CA ASP A 721 30.00 5.74 -27.67
C ASP A 721 31.23 4.91 -28.10
N ASN A 722 32.22 4.71 -27.22
CA ASN A 722 33.38 3.84 -27.49
C ASN A 722 32.94 2.41 -27.82
N LEU A 723 31.95 1.86 -27.08
CA LEU A 723 31.39 0.54 -27.39
C LEU A 723 30.64 0.49 -28.71
N ASN A 724 30.26 1.61 -29.32
CA ASN A 724 29.65 1.67 -30.65
C ASN A 724 30.69 1.89 -31.75
N GLU A 725 31.76 2.65 -31.49
CA GLU A 725 32.93 2.76 -32.37
C GLU A 725 33.65 1.40 -32.52
N GLU A 726 33.91 0.67 -31.42
CA GLU A 726 34.46 -0.71 -31.47
C GLU A 726 33.59 -1.66 -32.32
N LYS A 727 32.26 -1.45 -32.36
CA LYS A 727 31.35 -2.26 -33.22
C LYS A 727 31.40 -1.83 -34.69
N ALA A 728 31.74 -0.58 -34.99
CA ALA A 728 31.90 -0.08 -36.36
C ALA A 728 33.19 -0.63 -36.97
N GLU A 729 34.33 -0.49 -36.29
CA GLU A 729 35.64 -0.96 -36.78
C GLU A 729 35.66 -2.49 -37.01
N ASN A 730 34.99 -3.27 -36.14
CA ASN A 730 34.85 -4.72 -36.32
C ASN A 730 33.95 -5.12 -37.51
N ASN A 731 33.09 -4.24 -38.02
CA ASN A 731 32.30 -4.50 -39.23
C ASN A 731 33.10 -4.18 -40.51
N ASP A 732 33.83 -3.08 -40.55
CA ASP A 732 34.67 -2.73 -41.72
C ASP A 732 35.79 -3.76 -41.95
N THR A 733 36.31 -4.35 -40.88
CA THR A 733 37.33 -5.42 -40.93
C THR A 733 36.82 -6.71 -41.61
N LEU A 734 35.51 -6.86 -41.84
CA LEU A 734 34.90 -8.04 -42.47
C LEU A 734 34.59 -7.90 -43.97
N GLN A 735 34.93 -6.77 -44.62
CA GLN A 735 34.68 -6.56 -46.06
C GLN A 735 35.92 -6.65 -46.98
N SER A 736 37.10 -6.95 -46.46
CA SER A 736 38.35 -7.05 -47.25
C SER A 736 38.54 -8.39 -47.97
N ASP A 737 38.06 -9.49 -47.41
CA ASP A 737 38.30 -10.86 -47.92
C ASP A 737 37.12 -11.41 -48.76
N ASN A 738 37.05 -11.02 -50.04
CA ASN A 738 36.64 -11.90 -51.15
C ASN A 738 36.69 -11.21 -52.53
N ALA A 739 37.72 -11.47 -53.33
CA ALA A 739 37.77 -11.06 -54.74
C ALA A 739 38.56 -12.05 -55.61
N SER A 740 37.88 -12.95 -56.34
CA SER A 740 38.43 -13.61 -57.56
C SER A 740 37.39 -14.38 -58.39
N SER A 741 37.69 -14.53 -59.69
CA SER A 741 37.10 -15.46 -60.69
C SER A 741 35.60 -15.34 -61.08
N SER A 742 35.37 -14.59 -62.16
CA SER A 742 34.38 -14.82 -63.23
C SER A 742 34.72 -16.12 -64.05
N PRO A 743 34.04 -16.56 -65.16
CA PRO A 743 33.09 -15.83 -66.03
C PRO A 743 31.88 -16.55 -66.69
N ALA A 744 30.88 -15.72 -67.04
CA ALA A 744 30.06 -15.65 -68.27
C ALA A 744 29.63 -16.89 -69.12
N LYS A 745 28.33 -16.93 -69.45
CA LYS A 745 27.69 -16.88 -70.81
C LYS A 745 26.15 -17.06 -70.66
N THR A 746 25.25 -16.10 -70.91
CA THR A 746 24.84 -15.31 -72.11
C THR A 746 23.82 -15.99 -73.04
N GLU A 747 22.59 -15.44 -73.05
CA GLU A 747 21.49 -15.39 -74.07
C GLU A 747 20.13 -15.43 -73.33
N GLY A 748 19.06 -14.65 -73.63
CA GLY A 748 18.81 -13.58 -74.62
C GLY A 748 17.43 -13.76 -75.27
N THR A 749 16.54 -12.79 -75.49
CA THR A 749 16.40 -11.33 -75.16
C THR A 749 14.88 -11.01 -75.06
N CYS A 750 14.34 -9.82 -74.77
CA CYS A 750 14.85 -8.46 -74.48
C CYS A 750 14.07 -7.89 -73.25
N ASP A 751 13.48 -6.69 -73.07
CA ASP A 751 13.33 -5.36 -73.73
C ASP A 751 12.85 -4.37 -72.62
N THR A 752 12.91 -3.02 -72.66
CA THR A 752 13.43 -2.02 -73.62
C THR A 752 14.20 -0.91 -72.85
N GLN A 753 15.07 -0.19 -73.56
CA GLN A 753 15.90 0.94 -73.08
C GLN A 753 15.19 2.32 -73.16
N ASP A 754 15.69 3.46 -72.63
CA ASP A 754 16.56 3.83 -71.48
C ASP A 754 16.70 5.39 -71.45
N THR A 755 17.46 5.96 -70.50
CA THR A 755 17.87 7.38 -70.31
C THR A 755 16.82 8.33 -69.72
N ALA A 756 17.16 9.32 -68.87
CA ALA A 756 18.49 9.85 -68.48
C ALA A 756 18.60 10.26 -66.98
N SER A 757 19.83 10.61 -66.58
CA SER A 757 20.31 11.23 -65.32
C SER A 757 19.41 12.32 -64.68
N SER A 758 19.46 12.65 -63.38
CA SER A 758 20.41 12.40 -62.25
C SER A 758 19.62 12.33 -60.89
N THR A 759 20.13 12.38 -59.64
CA THR A 759 21.41 12.78 -59.00
C THR A 759 21.59 12.10 -57.62
N ASN A 760 22.77 12.20 -56.99
CA ASN A 760 23.07 11.65 -55.65
C ASN A 760 22.49 12.46 -54.47
N SER A 761 21.96 11.77 -53.46
CA SER A 761 22.21 12.04 -52.02
C SER A 761 21.51 10.99 -51.13
N GLU A 762 22.27 10.19 -50.38
CA GLU A 762 21.72 9.35 -49.29
C GLU A 762 21.72 10.15 -47.97
N ASP A 763 20.60 10.80 -47.65
CA ASP A 763 20.41 11.45 -46.35
C ASP A 763 20.20 10.37 -45.26
N ASN A 764 21.17 10.25 -44.35
CA ASN A 764 21.15 9.25 -43.28
C ASN A 764 20.29 9.76 -42.09
N PHE A 765 18.96 9.62 -42.19
CA PHE A 765 18.01 10.14 -41.18
C PHE A 765 18.05 9.35 -39.86
N THR A 766 18.75 9.87 -38.85
CA THR A 766 18.74 9.32 -37.48
C THR A 766 17.36 9.42 -36.83
N PHE A 767 16.84 8.30 -36.33
CA PHE A 767 15.62 8.26 -35.52
C PHE A 767 15.89 8.60 -34.05
N SER A 768 14.96 9.33 -33.42
CA SER A 768 14.95 9.46 -31.96
C SER A 768 14.52 8.12 -31.34
N MET A 769 15.30 7.62 -30.37
CA MET A 769 15.00 6.39 -29.62
C MET A 769 14.60 6.73 -28.18
N ASP A 770 13.79 5.86 -27.57
CA ASP A 770 13.55 5.88 -26.12
C ASP A 770 14.49 4.91 -25.37
N GLY A 771 14.50 5.00 -24.03
CA GLY A 771 15.37 4.19 -23.17
C GLY A 771 15.08 2.67 -23.15
N ASP A 772 14.05 2.21 -23.87
CA ASP A 772 13.78 0.78 -24.12
C ASP A 772 14.09 0.39 -25.59
N ASN A 773 14.79 1.26 -26.33
CA ASN A 773 15.15 1.15 -27.74
C ASN A 773 13.92 0.99 -28.68
N HIS A 774 12.92 1.84 -28.49
CA HIS A 774 11.83 2.04 -29.46
C HIS A 774 12.01 3.36 -30.22
N VAL A 775 11.71 3.38 -31.52
CA VAL A 775 11.68 4.63 -32.30
C VAL A 775 10.52 5.51 -31.81
N VAL A 776 10.83 6.73 -31.42
CA VAL A 776 9.86 7.73 -30.98
C VAL A 776 9.13 8.31 -32.19
N VAL A 777 7.80 8.34 -32.13
CA VAL A 777 6.94 8.98 -33.14
C VAL A 777 5.83 9.75 -32.45
N TYR A 778 5.62 11.00 -32.87
CA TYR A 778 4.56 11.86 -32.35
C TYR A 778 3.33 11.78 -33.25
N THR A 779 2.14 11.78 -32.65
CA THR A 779 0.86 11.75 -33.38
C THR A 779 -0.19 12.64 -32.74
N ASP A 780 -0.85 13.47 -33.55
CA ASP A 780 -2.03 14.27 -33.20
C ASP A 780 -3.13 14.14 -34.27
N GLY A 781 -4.36 14.45 -33.90
CA GLY A 781 -5.47 14.62 -34.82
C GLY A 781 -6.30 15.88 -34.54
N ALA A 782 -6.35 16.80 -35.49
CA ALA A 782 -7.08 18.05 -35.40
C ALA A 782 -8.40 18.02 -36.18
N CYS A 783 -9.46 18.63 -35.65
CA CYS A 783 -10.75 18.77 -36.33
C CYS A 783 -11.32 20.19 -36.22
N SER A 784 -11.36 20.90 -37.34
CA SER A 784 -12.13 22.14 -37.46
C SER A 784 -13.62 21.86 -37.26
N ARG A 785 -14.31 22.73 -36.50
CA ARG A 785 -15.77 22.66 -36.23
C ARG A 785 -16.27 21.27 -35.79
N ASN A 786 -15.47 20.57 -34.99
CA ASN A 786 -15.71 19.20 -34.52
C ASN A 786 -17.16 18.98 -34.02
N GLY A 787 -17.92 18.14 -34.71
CA GLY A 787 -19.32 17.84 -34.41
C GLY A 787 -20.38 18.66 -35.19
N MET A 788 -19.98 19.48 -36.15
CA MET A 788 -20.88 20.20 -37.09
C MET A 788 -20.82 19.59 -38.49
N ASP A 789 -21.85 19.81 -39.31
CA ASP A 789 -21.99 19.22 -40.66
C ASP A 789 -20.90 19.68 -41.65
N ASN A 790 -20.26 20.82 -41.38
CA ASN A 790 -19.13 21.37 -42.13
C ASN A 790 -17.81 21.25 -41.37
N ALA A 791 -17.62 20.14 -40.63
CA ALA A 791 -16.34 19.80 -40.02
C ALA A 791 -15.33 19.32 -41.08
N ALA A 792 -14.05 19.60 -40.85
CA ALA A 792 -12.93 19.02 -41.59
C ALA A 792 -11.84 18.59 -40.60
N ALA A 793 -11.34 17.36 -40.72
CA ALA A 793 -10.37 16.77 -39.81
C ALA A 793 -9.15 16.23 -40.55
N GLY A 794 -8.00 16.26 -39.89
CA GLY A 794 -6.71 15.82 -40.40
C GLY A 794 -5.81 15.31 -39.27
N PHE A 795 -4.90 14.41 -39.61
CA PHE A 795 -3.96 13.83 -38.66
C PHE A 795 -2.52 14.21 -39.03
N GLY A 796 -1.64 14.21 -38.02
CA GLY A 796 -0.20 14.38 -38.16
C GLY A 796 0.56 13.21 -37.56
N VAL A 797 1.66 12.83 -38.20
CA VAL A 797 2.61 11.80 -37.77
C VAL A 797 4.03 12.34 -38.00
N PHE A 798 4.83 12.44 -36.93
CA PHE A 798 6.16 13.04 -36.97
C PHE A 798 7.21 12.16 -36.30
N PHE A 799 8.20 11.72 -37.07
CA PHE A 799 9.34 10.90 -36.65
C PHE A 799 10.63 11.73 -36.42
N GLY A 800 10.69 12.96 -36.94
CA GLY A 800 11.85 13.85 -36.81
C GLY A 800 11.92 14.89 -37.94
N GLU A 801 12.76 15.91 -37.79
CA GLU A 801 12.91 16.93 -38.85
C GLU A 801 13.35 16.30 -40.18
N ARG A 802 12.69 16.71 -41.28
CA ARG A 802 12.89 16.22 -42.65
C ARG A 802 12.72 14.71 -42.86
N ASN A 803 12.39 13.93 -41.84
CA ASN A 803 12.32 12.48 -41.91
C ASN A 803 11.24 12.02 -42.94
N PRO A 804 11.58 11.13 -43.90
CA PRO A 804 10.67 10.74 -44.99
C PRO A 804 9.47 9.87 -44.52
N LEU A 805 9.45 9.44 -43.26
CA LEU A 805 8.28 8.75 -42.69
C LEU A 805 7.20 9.71 -42.17
N ASN A 806 7.51 11.01 -42.02
CA ASN A 806 6.56 12.04 -41.64
C ASN A 806 5.36 12.04 -42.60
N LEU A 807 4.15 12.06 -42.04
CA LEU A 807 2.92 11.92 -42.82
C LEU A 807 1.78 12.70 -42.18
N SER A 808 1.12 13.54 -42.98
CA SER A 808 -0.17 14.12 -42.63
C SER A 808 -1.22 13.79 -43.68
N GLY A 809 -2.49 13.87 -43.31
CA GLY A 809 -3.58 13.53 -44.22
C GLY A 809 -4.94 13.93 -43.70
N LYS A 810 -5.88 14.12 -44.62
CA LYS A 810 -7.30 14.30 -44.29
C LYS A 810 -7.89 12.99 -43.80
N VAL A 811 -8.75 13.09 -42.79
CA VAL A 811 -9.44 11.93 -42.21
C VAL A 811 -10.43 11.35 -43.22
N THR A 812 -10.32 10.05 -43.46
CA THR A 812 -11.34 9.29 -44.22
C THR A 812 -12.44 8.78 -43.29
N GLY A 813 -13.70 8.76 -43.71
CA GLY A 813 -14.80 8.27 -42.88
C GLY A 813 -15.36 9.36 -41.95
N ARG A 814 -15.47 9.08 -40.64
CA ARG A 814 -16.15 9.98 -39.70
C ARG A 814 -15.25 11.16 -39.31
N VAL A 815 -15.64 12.37 -39.74
CA VAL A 815 -14.90 13.61 -39.49
C VAL A 815 -15.10 14.11 -38.05
N THR A 816 -14.27 13.62 -37.11
CA THR A 816 -14.16 14.12 -35.73
C THR A 816 -12.72 14.06 -35.22
N ASN A 817 -12.39 14.84 -34.19
CA ASN A 817 -11.06 14.87 -33.56
C ASN A 817 -10.61 13.45 -33.16
N ASN A 818 -11.41 12.77 -32.34
CA ASN A 818 -11.21 11.40 -31.87
C ASN A 818 -11.01 10.35 -32.98
N HIS A 819 -11.36 10.65 -34.23
CA HIS A 819 -11.15 9.76 -35.37
C HIS A 819 -9.86 10.11 -36.12
N ALA A 820 -9.49 11.41 -36.21
CA ALA A 820 -8.18 11.85 -36.66
C ALA A 820 -7.05 11.22 -35.83
N GLU A 821 -7.21 11.27 -34.51
CA GLU A 821 -6.32 10.71 -33.49
C GLU A 821 -6.00 9.22 -33.73
N ILE A 822 -7.05 8.44 -33.97
CA ILE A 822 -6.93 7.00 -34.27
C ILE A 822 -6.23 6.79 -35.63
N GLN A 823 -6.52 7.61 -36.64
CA GLN A 823 -5.86 7.51 -37.95
C GLN A 823 -4.38 7.94 -37.90
N GLY A 824 -4.02 8.94 -37.09
CA GLY A 824 -2.62 9.29 -36.82
C GLY A 824 -1.85 8.09 -36.27
N ALA A 825 -2.34 7.47 -35.20
CA ALA A 825 -1.71 6.29 -34.61
C ALA A 825 -1.68 5.06 -35.54
N ILE A 826 -2.72 4.81 -36.33
CA ILE A 826 -2.73 3.75 -37.37
C ILE A 826 -1.63 4.02 -38.41
N ASN A 827 -1.50 5.26 -38.87
CA ASN A 827 -0.54 5.61 -39.92
C ASN A 827 0.89 5.64 -39.40
N ALA A 828 1.14 6.02 -38.15
CA ALA A 828 2.45 5.87 -37.50
C ALA A 828 2.93 4.42 -37.51
N ILE A 829 2.10 3.47 -37.09
CA ILE A 829 2.42 2.04 -37.12
C ILE A 829 2.69 1.56 -38.56
N LYS A 830 1.89 2.01 -39.54
CA LYS A 830 2.09 1.62 -40.95
C LYS A 830 3.35 2.19 -41.58
N GLN A 831 3.71 3.44 -41.27
CA GLN A 831 4.95 4.06 -41.75
C GLN A 831 6.18 3.37 -41.14
N ALA A 832 6.15 3.08 -39.84
CA ALA A 832 7.20 2.32 -39.16
C ALA A 832 7.42 0.93 -39.80
N LYS A 833 6.33 0.18 -40.06
CA LYS A 833 6.42 -1.14 -40.72
C LYS A 833 6.98 -1.09 -42.14
N LYS A 834 6.64 -0.07 -42.94
CA LYS A 834 7.24 0.11 -44.28
C LYS A 834 8.75 0.34 -44.21
N ALA A 835 9.23 0.94 -43.12
CA ALA A 835 10.65 1.20 -42.85
C ALA A 835 11.36 0.04 -42.11
N ASN A 836 10.71 -1.13 -41.99
CA ASN A 836 11.20 -2.29 -41.22
C ASN A 836 11.48 -2.02 -39.73
N ILE A 837 10.89 -0.97 -39.15
CA ILE A 837 10.97 -0.67 -37.72
C ILE A 837 10.00 -1.59 -36.97
N ASP A 838 10.51 -2.42 -36.03
CA ASP A 838 9.71 -3.39 -35.28
C ASP A 838 9.14 -2.84 -33.95
N LYS A 839 9.78 -1.81 -33.40
CA LYS A 839 9.49 -1.20 -32.09
C LYS A 839 9.30 0.30 -32.20
N ILE A 840 8.13 0.81 -31.78
CA ILE A 840 7.87 2.26 -31.69
C ILE A 840 7.29 2.68 -30.33
N CYS A 841 7.54 3.92 -29.95
CA CYS A 841 6.93 4.62 -28.83
C CYS A 841 6.08 5.78 -29.39
N ILE A 842 4.76 5.59 -29.41
CA ILE A 842 3.80 6.58 -29.89
C ILE A 842 3.55 7.60 -28.78
N LYS A 843 3.92 8.85 -29.05
CA LYS A 843 3.70 9.99 -28.15
C LYS A 843 2.52 10.83 -28.65
N THR A 844 1.58 11.14 -27.75
CA THR A 844 0.39 11.94 -28.07
C THR A 844 -0.14 12.64 -26.83
N ASP A 845 -0.69 13.85 -27.00
CA ASP A 845 -1.45 14.55 -25.96
C ASP A 845 -2.94 14.16 -25.92
N SER A 846 -3.33 13.19 -26.75
CA SER A 846 -4.66 12.61 -26.74
C SER A 846 -4.88 11.71 -25.52
N LYS A 847 -5.40 12.31 -24.44
CA LYS A 847 -5.95 11.55 -23.30
C LYS A 847 -7.03 10.56 -23.75
N PHE A 848 -7.74 10.86 -24.85
CA PHE A 848 -8.66 9.93 -25.50
C PHE A 848 -7.95 8.71 -26.08
N MET A 849 -6.89 8.89 -26.87
CA MET A 849 -6.16 7.79 -27.49
C MET A 849 -5.45 6.92 -26.44
N ILE A 850 -4.79 7.53 -25.45
CA ILE A 850 -4.17 6.82 -24.33
C ILE A 850 -5.21 5.98 -23.58
N SER A 851 -6.35 6.56 -23.17
CA SER A 851 -7.41 5.83 -22.46
C SER A 851 -8.05 4.74 -23.33
N CYS A 852 -8.17 4.97 -24.65
CA CYS A 852 -8.59 3.95 -25.61
C CYS A 852 -7.68 2.72 -25.56
N ILE A 853 -6.35 2.88 -25.55
CA ILE A 853 -5.40 1.77 -25.54
C ILE A 853 -5.30 1.09 -24.17
N THR A 854 -5.02 1.86 -23.12
CA THR A 854 -4.65 1.31 -21.80
C THR A 854 -5.86 0.78 -21.02
N GLU A 855 -7.01 1.44 -21.15
CA GLU A 855 -8.19 1.14 -20.35
C GLU A 855 -9.35 0.55 -21.15
N TRP A 856 -9.77 1.21 -22.23
CA TRP A 856 -11.11 0.99 -22.77
C TRP A 856 -11.15 -0.13 -23.81
N MET A 857 -10.21 -0.19 -24.75
CA MET A 857 -10.15 -1.25 -25.75
C MET A 857 -10.03 -2.66 -25.13
N PRO A 858 -9.25 -2.91 -24.05
CA PRO A 858 -9.27 -4.20 -23.35
C PRO A 858 -10.66 -4.56 -22.81
N LYS A 859 -11.34 -3.61 -22.14
CA LYS A 859 -12.70 -3.77 -21.61
C LYS A 859 -13.73 -3.98 -22.73
N TRP A 860 -13.61 -3.26 -23.85
CA TRP A 860 -14.49 -3.36 -25.01
C TRP A 860 -14.32 -4.66 -25.79
N LYS A 861 -13.09 -5.13 -26.01
CA LYS A 861 -12.82 -6.47 -26.59
C LYS A 861 -13.53 -7.56 -25.79
N HIS A 862 -13.38 -7.53 -24.47
CA HIS A 862 -14.03 -8.48 -23.55
C HIS A 862 -15.57 -8.42 -23.64
N ASN A 863 -16.13 -7.21 -23.79
CA ASN A 863 -17.56 -6.96 -23.86
C ASN A 863 -18.13 -6.97 -25.30
N GLY A 864 -17.49 -7.63 -26.26
CA GLY A 864 -18.00 -7.77 -27.63
C GLY A 864 -18.12 -6.44 -28.40
N TRP A 865 -17.20 -5.49 -28.13
CA TRP A 865 -17.20 -4.11 -28.62
C TRP A 865 -18.43 -3.28 -28.22
N ARG A 866 -18.88 -3.45 -26.97
CA ARG A 866 -19.91 -2.63 -26.31
C ARG A 866 -19.37 -1.85 -25.12
N ARG A 867 -19.97 -0.67 -24.91
CA ARG A 867 -19.77 0.23 -23.77
C ARG A 867 -20.50 -0.29 -22.53
N ALA A 868 -20.21 0.30 -21.36
CA ALA A 868 -20.85 -0.05 -20.09
C ALA A 868 -22.36 0.23 -20.04
N ASP A 869 -22.88 1.11 -20.90
CA ASP A 869 -24.32 1.37 -21.11
C ASP A 869 -24.94 0.46 -22.19
N GLY A 870 -24.27 -0.64 -22.56
CA GLY A 870 -24.74 -1.63 -23.54
C GLY A 870 -24.66 -1.20 -25.01
N LYS A 871 -24.47 0.10 -25.28
CA LYS A 871 -24.37 0.67 -26.63
C LYS A 871 -23.08 0.24 -27.34
N PRO A 872 -23.05 0.18 -28.68
CA PRO A 872 -21.81 -0.09 -29.42
C PRO A 872 -20.73 0.97 -29.15
N VAL A 873 -19.47 0.58 -29.31
CA VAL A 873 -18.33 1.52 -29.34
C VAL A 873 -18.40 2.41 -30.58
N LEU A 874 -18.16 3.71 -30.40
CA LEU A 874 -18.47 4.74 -31.40
C LEU A 874 -17.54 4.72 -32.64
N ASN A 875 -16.26 4.43 -32.40
CA ASN A 875 -15.20 4.32 -33.41
C ASN A 875 -14.69 2.86 -33.44
N LYS A 876 -15.61 1.90 -33.56
CA LYS A 876 -15.31 0.47 -33.39
C LYS A 876 -14.35 -0.05 -34.45
N GLU A 877 -14.58 0.30 -35.70
CA GLU A 877 -13.93 -0.33 -36.85
C GLU A 877 -12.48 0.13 -36.97
N GLU A 878 -12.23 1.39 -36.70
CA GLU A 878 -10.90 2.00 -36.67
C GLU A 878 -10.09 1.49 -35.48
N LEU A 879 -10.71 1.32 -34.31
CA LEU A 879 -10.06 0.69 -33.15
C LEU A 879 -9.79 -0.81 -33.37
N MET A 880 -10.59 -1.50 -34.19
CA MET A 880 -10.29 -2.88 -34.62
C MET A 880 -9.11 -2.92 -35.60
N ILE A 881 -9.01 -1.97 -36.54
CA ILE A 881 -7.86 -1.82 -37.44
C ILE A 881 -6.60 -1.50 -36.63
N LEU A 882 -6.64 -0.48 -35.77
CA LEU A 882 -5.54 -0.10 -34.90
C LEU A 882 -5.08 -1.28 -34.03
N ASN A 883 -6.01 -2.04 -33.45
CA ASN A 883 -5.65 -3.25 -32.71
C ASN A 883 -4.92 -4.28 -33.58
N LYS A 884 -5.39 -4.53 -34.80
CA LYS A 884 -4.73 -5.46 -35.74
C LYS A 884 -3.31 -4.97 -36.06
N GLU A 885 -3.13 -3.67 -36.25
CA GLU A 885 -1.82 -3.09 -36.52
C GLU A 885 -0.87 -3.22 -35.32
N ILE A 886 -1.32 -2.94 -34.09
CA ILE A 886 -0.55 -3.15 -32.86
C ILE A 886 -0.18 -4.63 -32.68
N THR A 887 -1.13 -5.54 -32.90
CA THR A 887 -0.92 -7.00 -32.73
C THR A 887 0.08 -7.55 -33.74
N ASN A 888 0.21 -6.91 -34.90
CA ASN A 888 1.11 -7.28 -35.98
C ASN A 888 2.41 -6.45 -35.97
N MET A 889 2.91 -6.08 -34.79
CA MET A 889 4.16 -5.30 -34.60
C MET A 889 4.95 -5.87 -33.41
N GLY A 890 6.28 -5.69 -33.40
CA GLY A 890 7.17 -6.26 -32.38
C GLY A 890 6.95 -5.64 -31.00
N SER A 891 6.87 -4.30 -30.93
CA SER A 891 6.41 -3.56 -29.75
C SER A 891 5.78 -2.23 -30.13
N VAL A 892 4.71 -1.86 -29.44
CA VAL A 892 4.10 -0.51 -29.51
C VAL A 892 3.91 0.01 -28.10
N LYS A 893 4.82 0.88 -27.66
CA LYS A 893 4.74 1.63 -26.42
C LYS A 893 3.92 2.91 -26.65
N TRP A 894 3.26 3.39 -25.60
CA TRP A 894 2.36 4.55 -25.65
C TRP A 894 2.69 5.49 -24.51
N GLU A 895 2.94 6.76 -24.82
CA GLU A 895 3.32 7.78 -23.84
C GLU A 895 2.44 9.02 -23.99
N TYR A 896 1.89 9.49 -22.87
CA TYR A 896 1.17 10.75 -22.81
C TYR A 896 2.15 11.91 -22.73
N VAL A 897 2.05 12.86 -23.65
CA VAL A 897 2.73 14.17 -23.55
C VAL A 897 1.69 15.27 -23.27
N PRO A 898 2.02 16.38 -22.59
CA PRO A 898 1.04 17.44 -22.34
C PRO A 898 0.92 18.37 -23.57
N ALA A 899 -0.32 18.67 -23.97
CA ALA A 899 -0.61 19.64 -25.02
C ALA A 899 -0.06 21.03 -24.67
N HIS A 900 0.46 21.75 -25.66
CA HIS A 900 1.01 23.11 -25.55
C HIS A 900 2.16 23.27 -24.52
N ALA A 901 2.88 22.18 -24.23
CA ALA A 901 4.02 22.17 -23.31
C ALA A 901 5.38 22.33 -24.01
N LEU A 902 5.40 22.87 -25.25
CA LEU A 902 6.61 23.12 -26.05
C LEU A 902 7.38 21.83 -26.41
N VAL A 903 6.70 20.68 -26.41
CA VAL A 903 7.27 19.41 -26.84
C VAL A 903 7.34 19.42 -28.37
N ALA A 904 8.49 19.84 -28.92
CA ALA A 904 8.64 20.20 -30.34
C ALA A 904 8.02 19.20 -31.34
N GLY A 905 8.23 17.89 -31.16
CA GLY A 905 7.64 16.87 -32.03
C GLY A 905 6.11 16.74 -31.95
N ASN A 906 5.51 17.09 -30.80
CA ASN A 906 4.05 17.13 -30.64
C ASN A 906 3.45 18.41 -31.22
N GLU A 907 4.08 19.57 -30.99
CA GLU A 907 3.66 20.85 -31.60
C GLU A 907 3.75 20.77 -33.15
N GLU A 908 4.73 20.04 -33.69
CA GLU A 908 4.87 19.79 -35.13
C GLU A 908 3.84 18.79 -35.66
N ALA A 909 3.51 17.73 -34.91
CA ALA A 909 2.40 16.84 -35.25
C ALA A 909 1.04 17.57 -35.26
N ASP A 910 0.81 18.47 -34.30
CA ASP A 910 -0.35 19.36 -34.20
C ASP A 910 -0.42 20.34 -35.39
N ARG A 911 0.71 20.97 -35.77
CA ARG A 911 0.81 21.82 -36.97
C ARG A 911 0.44 21.03 -38.22
N MET A 912 1.02 19.84 -38.39
CA MET A 912 0.74 18.94 -39.51
C MET A 912 -0.73 18.50 -39.58
N ALA A 913 -1.36 18.23 -38.43
CA ALA A 913 -2.76 17.86 -38.34
C ALA A 913 -3.70 19.03 -38.69
N LYS A 914 -3.41 20.24 -38.20
CA LYS A 914 -4.17 21.47 -38.47
C LYS A 914 -4.11 21.89 -39.94
N GLU A 915 -2.94 21.81 -40.56
CA GLU A 915 -2.79 22.08 -42.00
C GLU A 915 -3.57 21.06 -42.84
N ALA A 916 -3.47 19.76 -42.50
CA ALA A 916 -4.25 18.72 -43.17
C ALA A 916 -5.78 18.93 -43.02
N CYS A 917 -6.24 19.43 -41.88
CA CYS A 917 -7.64 19.73 -41.63
C CYS A 917 -8.11 21.10 -42.20
N GLY A 918 -7.21 21.89 -42.82
CA GLY A 918 -7.53 23.17 -43.45
C GLY A 918 -7.65 24.36 -42.50
N GLN A 919 -7.06 24.30 -41.30
CA GLN A 919 -6.94 25.46 -40.41
C GLN A 919 -5.68 26.26 -40.76
N SER A 920 -5.82 27.57 -40.96
CA SER A 920 -4.68 28.46 -41.22
C SER A 920 -3.88 28.75 -39.95
N CYS A 921 -2.59 28.41 -39.93
CA CYS A 921 -1.67 28.71 -38.84
C CYS A 921 -1.37 30.21 -38.74
N ASP A 922 -2.18 30.94 -37.97
CA ASP A 922 -2.14 32.40 -37.84
C ASP A 922 -1.02 32.86 -36.90
N LYS A 923 0.07 33.42 -37.46
CA LYS A 923 1.28 33.85 -36.69
C LYS A 923 1.02 35.07 -35.80
N LYS A 924 0.54 34.85 -34.58
CA LYS A 924 0.37 35.85 -33.51
C LYS A 924 0.70 35.22 -32.15
N GLY A 925 1.66 35.67 -31.35
CA GLY A 925 2.71 36.69 -31.47
C GLY A 925 3.51 36.65 -30.15
N GLY A 926 4.70 37.22 -29.99
CA GLY A 926 5.48 38.17 -30.78
C GLY A 926 6.34 38.97 -29.81
N VAL A 927 7.66 38.92 -29.94
CA VAL A 927 8.60 39.46 -28.92
C VAL A 927 8.39 40.97 -28.75
N LYS A 928 7.92 41.39 -27.56
CA LYS A 928 7.88 42.81 -27.20
C LYS A 928 9.26 43.27 -26.73
N SER A 929 9.96 43.97 -27.62
CA SER A 929 11.12 44.78 -27.26
C SER A 929 10.78 45.75 -26.13
N TRP A 930 11.72 45.98 -25.21
CA TRP A 930 11.58 46.95 -24.12
C TRP A 930 11.57 48.39 -24.67
N SER A 931 10.46 49.11 -24.52
CA SER A 931 10.46 50.57 -24.60
C SER A 931 9.30 51.23 -23.85
N LYS A 932 9.67 52.05 -22.84
CA LYS A 932 8.85 53.02 -22.09
C LYS A 932 7.78 52.48 -21.12
N PHE A 933 8.12 52.65 -19.84
CA PHE A 933 7.24 52.64 -18.66
C PHE A 933 5.93 53.43 -18.85
N LYS A 934 4.84 52.91 -18.26
CA LYS A 934 4.26 53.53 -17.07
C LYS A 934 3.52 52.51 -16.20
#